data_AF-A0A8C5WZI8-F1
#
_entry.id   AF-A0A8C5WZI8-F1
#
_cell.length_a   1.000
_cell.length_b   1.000
_cell.length_c   1.000
_cell.angle_alpha   90.00
_cell.angle_beta   90.00
_cell.angle_gamma   90.00
#
_symmetry.space_group_name_H-M   'P 1'
#
loop_
_entity.id
_entity.type
_entity.pdbx_description
1 polymer ?
#
loop_
_entity_poly.entity_id
_entity_poly.type
_entity_poly.pdbx_seq_one_letter_code
_entity_poly.pdbx_strand_id
1 'polypeptide(L)'
;VLYSVIWRVGVETVYVWDVRGLVCIYLRNAIVWLFFQGRRFLSFLFTWNVNFIKLIHETIKNQLLCFPSCIQDFMHHAVHLPRKSPLHAKVREILSYFHKQNKCRQGVEEVLYRLYQPILWRALKARNSEIRSNATLLFSDAFPILDPRFNRKDLQKEIQRQFDEIFILLDDPQPLIRSTGVLAVSKITYKYWEMIPAVMLAQLLKTLIEDLAFDASSADVRCAVFKCLPVILDNILSHPLLEQLLPILKYNLHDNSEKVRVAFVDMLLKIKATKAAKFWKICPVQHLLTRLEIDSRPVSRRLVNLLISSFLPISQPEVWCERCLTLIQMNASAARTFYQYAHEYASPTNIAKLMLAIRNCLNECIQQQLKEFESEDEHSEKENMSVTNNLFSVDNILSMAGLLEIIVILWRSIQKPLDGNKEAKNHIVQKFASVLPTYLKIFKDDRCVSPIIILASFIPPTAIPTFSCGVISKLKKMENGVIEKKYSTLLDCLCRWGKLGHILELICDWITAESRNRESKPELALDYFEYLLTHSMNRHCLLSLSREKLNEFLNVLECGKVILSSFSQQMRTQIARGNTLALAFSLYCRFSIHLLHQFVSEKQNYLSALEKIGTWIENSILPHFLLEEEEGYLKLSKTYYFILFIVKHYSFLPGVQPCSLLPPFHSLTILCNQPGGAIVTGTYIERDNKVGHPLFFTVFSVCDHLGCVPVKSWVSSLWNRLSELILDTLIMFPPGFVLFCFLFFSFLFFSFLFFSFLFFSFLFFSFLFFSFLFFSFQANDF
;
A
#
# COMPACT_ATOMS: atom_id res chain seq x y z
N VAL A 1 -41.37 -70.52 -32.67
CA VAL A 1 -41.08 -70.35 -34.12
C VAL A 1 -40.59 -68.93 -34.49
N LEU A 2 -41.00 -67.83 -33.81
CA LEU A 2 -40.36 -66.52 -34.06
C LEU A 2 -39.06 -66.25 -33.26
N TYR A 3 -38.73 -67.10 -32.28
CA TYR A 3 -37.48 -67.04 -31.52
C TYR A 3 -36.32 -67.85 -32.13
N SER A 4 -36.56 -68.64 -33.19
CA SER A 4 -35.50 -69.44 -33.85
C SER A 4 -35.09 -68.93 -35.24
N VAL A 5 -35.64 -67.79 -35.70
CA VAL A 5 -35.25 -67.14 -36.96
C VAL A 5 -34.31 -65.96 -36.72
N ILE A 6 -34.39 -65.28 -35.56
CA ILE A 6 -33.54 -64.12 -35.27
C ILE A 6 -32.14 -64.54 -34.75
N TRP A 7 -32.00 -65.76 -34.21
CA TRP A 7 -30.71 -66.27 -33.74
C TRP A 7 -29.76 -66.73 -34.86
N ARG A 8 -30.20 -66.76 -36.13
CA ARG A 8 -29.39 -67.25 -37.27
C ARG A 8 -28.89 -66.18 -38.24
N VAL A 9 -29.07 -64.89 -37.93
CA VAL A 9 -28.53 -63.78 -38.76
C VAL A 9 -27.53 -62.91 -37.98
N GLY A 10 -27.32 -63.18 -36.69
CA GLY A 10 -26.43 -62.40 -35.81
C GLY A 10 -25.04 -62.99 -35.58
N VAL A 11 -24.62 -64.00 -36.33
CA VAL A 11 -23.25 -64.54 -36.27
C VAL A 11 -22.73 -64.73 -37.69
N GLU A 12 -22.49 -63.61 -38.35
CA GLU A 12 -21.44 -63.41 -39.36
C GLU A 12 -21.52 -61.95 -39.78
N THR A 13 -20.37 -61.33 -40.07
CA THR A 13 -20.20 -59.93 -40.47
C THR A 13 -20.29 -58.87 -39.36
N VAL A 14 -19.25 -58.84 -38.53
CA VAL A 14 -18.46 -57.60 -38.39
C VAL A 14 -18.21 -57.09 -39.81
N TYR A 15 -18.74 -55.92 -40.20
CA TYR A 15 -18.12 -54.95 -41.11
C TYR A 15 -19.12 -53.83 -41.49
N VAL A 16 -18.87 -52.64 -40.92
CA VAL A 16 -19.16 -51.27 -41.43
C VAL A 16 -20.62 -50.81 -41.63
N TRP A 17 -20.85 -49.54 -41.22
CA TRP A 17 -21.93 -48.59 -41.59
C TRP A 17 -23.02 -48.23 -40.56
N ASP A 18 -22.76 -47.08 -39.91
CA ASP A 18 -23.63 -45.94 -39.59
C ASP A 18 -24.88 -46.07 -38.69
N VAL A 19 -24.67 -45.89 -37.38
CA VAL A 19 -25.68 -45.78 -36.31
C VAL A 19 -26.37 -44.40 -36.29
N ARG A 20 -25.93 -43.41 -37.07
CA ARG A 20 -26.48 -42.04 -36.99
C ARG A 20 -27.81 -41.85 -37.75
N GLY A 21 -28.11 -42.69 -38.74
CA GLY A 21 -29.33 -42.60 -39.54
C GLY A 21 -30.61 -43.06 -38.81
N LEU A 22 -30.55 -44.19 -38.09
CA LEU A 22 -31.73 -44.76 -37.42
C LEU A 22 -32.16 -43.96 -36.18
N VAL A 23 -31.20 -43.40 -35.44
CA VAL A 23 -31.45 -42.62 -34.22
C VAL A 23 -32.16 -41.30 -34.57
N CYS A 24 -31.82 -40.68 -35.71
CA CYS A 24 -32.48 -39.47 -36.19
C CYS A 24 -33.94 -39.69 -36.61
N ILE A 25 -34.30 -40.85 -37.16
CA ILE A 25 -35.68 -41.16 -37.56
C ILE A 25 -36.56 -41.44 -36.32
N TYR A 26 -36.02 -42.17 -35.33
CA TYR A 26 -36.75 -42.47 -34.09
C TYR A 26 -36.94 -41.22 -33.20
N LEU A 27 -35.93 -40.36 -33.06
CA LEU A 27 -36.05 -39.11 -32.31
C LEU A 27 -36.98 -38.10 -33.00
N ARG A 28 -36.94 -38.01 -34.33
CA ARG A 28 -37.83 -37.11 -35.07
C ARG A 28 -39.29 -37.53 -34.94
N ASN A 29 -39.58 -38.83 -35.00
CA ASN A 29 -40.93 -39.35 -34.78
C ASN A 29 -41.38 -39.24 -33.32
N ALA A 30 -40.49 -39.43 -32.34
CA ALA A 30 -40.80 -39.26 -30.91
C ALA A 30 -41.08 -37.79 -30.54
N ILE A 31 -40.35 -36.83 -31.11
CA ILE A 31 -40.54 -35.40 -30.87
C ILE A 31 -41.85 -34.90 -31.51
N VAL A 32 -42.20 -35.38 -32.70
CA VAL A 32 -43.49 -35.07 -33.36
C VAL A 32 -44.66 -35.67 -32.57
N TRP A 33 -44.47 -36.84 -31.95
CA TRP A 33 -45.47 -37.48 -31.09
C TRP A 33 -45.64 -36.77 -29.73
N LEU A 34 -44.54 -36.33 -29.11
CA LEU A 34 -44.52 -35.54 -27.86
C LEU A 34 -45.18 -34.17 -28.01
N PHE A 35 -45.02 -33.51 -29.17
CA PHE A 35 -45.57 -32.18 -29.41
C PHE A 35 -47.11 -32.18 -29.53
N PHE A 36 -47.70 -33.25 -30.08
CA PHE A 36 -49.15 -33.36 -30.26
C PHE A 36 -49.91 -33.92 -29.03
N GLN A 37 -49.23 -34.62 -28.11
CA GLN A 37 -49.89 -35.33 -26.99
C GLN A 37 -49.40 -34.93 -25.58
N GLY A 38 -48.46 -33.99 -25.42
CA GLY A 38 -47.91 -33.62 -24.10
C GLY A 38 -48.94 -33.24 -23.02
N ARG A 39 -50.06 -32.63 -23.40
CA ARG A 39 -51.17 -32.31 -22.47
C ARG A 39 -51.92 -33.55 -21.97
N ARG A 40 -52.08 -34.56 -22.83
CA ARG A 40 -52.72 -35.83 -22.50
C ARG A 40 -51.76 -36.74 -21.73
N PHE A 41 -50.46 -36.67 -22.00
CA PHE A 41 -49.43 -37.40 -21.27
C PHE A 41 -49.28 -36.93 -19.80
N LEU A 42 -49.28 -35.62 -19.54
CA LEU A 42 -49.28 -35.08 -18.15
C LEU A 42 -50.59 -35.37 -17.40
N SER A 43 -51.73 -35.29 -18.10
CA SER A 43 -53.03 -35.67 -17.54
C SER A 43 -53.12 -37.17 -17.24
N PHE A 44 -52.48 -38.01 -18.05
CA PHE A 44 -52.40 -39.46 -17.87
C PHE A 44 -51.43 -39.88 -16.76
N LEU A 45 -50.23 -39.27 -16.68
CA LEU A 45 -49.19 -39.66 -15.73
C LEU A 45 -49.44 -39.14 -14.31
N PHE A 46 -50.08 -37.96 -14.16
CA PHE A 46 -50.32 -37.31 -12.87
C PHE A 46 -51.80 -37.09 -12.54
N THR A 47 -52.72 -37.61 -13.37
CA THR A 47 -54.19 -37.45 -13.20
C THR A 47 -54.66 -35.99 -13.14
N TRP A 48 -53.89 -35.05 -13.69
CA TRP A 48 -54.24 -33.63 -13.68
C TRP A 48 -55.37 -33.33 -14.67
N ASN A 49 -56.33 -32.51 -14.23
CA ASN A 49 -57.40 -32.03 -15.09
C ASN A 49 -56.83 -31.21 -16.26
N VAL A 50 -57.25 -31.51 -17.48
CA VAL A 50 -56.77 -30.82 -18.70
C VAL A 50 -57.04 -29.31 -18.67
N ASN A 51 -58.11 -28.87 -17.99
CA ASN A 51 -58.41 -27.45 -17.78
C ASN A 51 -57.45 -26.80 -16.77
N PHE A 52 -56.98 -27.54 -15.78
CA PHE A 52 -55.97 -27.07 -14.83
C PHE A 52 -54.58 -26.95 -15.48
N ILE A 53 -54.22 -27.88 -16.37
CA ILE A 53 -53.00 -27.78 -17.21
C ILE A 53 -53.09 -26.54 -18.11
N LYS A 54 -54.27 -26.27 -18.69
CA LYS A 54 -54.51 -25.07 -19.50
C LYS A 54 -54.40 -23.79 -18.66
N LEU A 55 -54.96 -23.78 -17.45
CA LEU A 55 -54.86 -22.67 -16.50
C LEU A 55 -53.39 -22.44 -16.07
N ILE A 56 -52.64 -23.48 -15.74
CA ILE A 56 -51.20 -23.37 -15.42
C ILE A 56 -50.43 -22.85 -16.62
N HIS A 57 -50.69 -23.36 -17.83
CA HIS A 57 -50.00 -22.91 -19.02
C HIS A 57 -50.34 -21.45 -19.36
N GLU A 58 -51.61 -21.03 -19.22
CA GLU A 58 -52.01 -19.63 -19.35
C GLU A 58 -51.40 -18.76 -18.25
N THR A 59 -51.33 -19.25 -17.00
CA THR A 59 -50.71 -18.53 -15.87
C THR A 59 -49.21 -18.36 -16.08
N ILE A 60 -48.50 -19.42 -16.52
CA ILE A 60 -47.07 -19.37 -16.88
C ILE A 60 -46.86 -18.42 -18.07
N LYS A 61 -47.72 -18.48 -19.09
CA LYS A 61 -47.67 -17.58 -20.24
C LYS A 61 -47.87 -16.12 -19.82
N ASN A 62 -48.81 -15.85 -18.92
CA ASN A 62 -49.10 -14.53 -18.37
C ASN A 62 -47.97 -14.02 -17.46
N GLN A 63 -47.34 -14.90 -16.67
CA GLN A 63 -46.17 -14.50 -15.86
C GLN A 63 -44.89 -14.31 -16.70
N LEU A 64 -44.71 -15.08 -17.79
CA LEU A 64 -43.66 -14.84 -18.78
C LEU A 64 -43.87 -13.52 -19.54
N LEU A 65 -45.12 -13.09 -19.75
CA LEU A 65 -45.45 -11.77 -20.31
C LEU A 65 -45.04 -10.61 -19.39
N CYS A 66 -45.01 -10.79 -18.07
CA CYS A 66 -44.52 -9.79 -17.09
C CYS A 66 -42.99 -9.79 -16.92
N PHE A 67 -42.27 -10.77 -17.47
CA PHE A 67 -40.82 -10.87 -17.30
C PHE A 67 -40.05 -9.66 -17.88
N PRO A 68 -40.40 -9.12 -19.07
CA PRO A 68 -39.77 -7.92 -19.61
C PRO A 68 -40.00 -6.67 -18.75
N SER A 69 -41.17 -6.53 -18.11
CA SER A 69 -41.45 -5.40 -17.23
C SER A 69 -40.61 -5.46 -15.94
N CYS A 70 -40.44 -6.64 -15.35
CA CYS A 70 -39.56 -6.79 -14.18
C CYS A 70 -38.09 -6.45 -14.49
N ILE A 71 -37.59 -6.85 -15.66
CA ILE A 71 -36.22 -6.48 -16.09
C ILE A 71 -36.11 -4.97 -16.28
N GLN A 72 -37.13 -4.34 -16.89
CA GLN A 72 -37.17 -2.91 -17.11
C GLN A 72 -37.21 -2.13 -15.78
N ASP A 73 -37.89 -2.64 -14.76
CA ASP A 73 -37.86 -2.08 -13.41
C ASP A 73 -36.45 -2.16 -12.82
N PHE A 74 -35.75 -3.29 -12.95
CA PHE A 74 -34.35 -3.36 -12.52
C PHE A 74 -33.47 -2.36 -13.28
N MET A 75 -33.66 -2.19 -14.59
CA MET A 75 -32.94 -1.17 -15.37
C MET A 75 -33.24 0.24 -14.88
N HIS A 76 -34.51 0.54 -14.58
CA HIS A 76 -34.93 1.82 -14.03
C HIS A 76 -34.26 2.09 -12.67
N HIS A 77 -34.31 1.13 -11.75
CA HIS A 77 -33.69 1.26 -10.44
C HIS A 77 -32.16 1.33 -10.52
N ALA A 78 -31.52 0.58 -11.43
CA ALA A 78 -30.07 0.64 -11.62
C ALA A 78 -29.57 2.04 -12.00
N VAL A 79 -30.40 2.79 -12.73
CA VAL A 79 -30.13 4.18 -13.10
C VAL A 79 -30.38 5.14 -11.92
N HIS A 80 -31.50 5.00 -11.22
CA HIS A 80 -31.97 6.00 -10.26
C HIS A 80 -31.50 5.78 -8.81
N LEU A 81 -31.06 4.57 -8.45
CA LEU A 81 -30.60 4.29 -7.10
C LEU A 81 -29.32 5.10 -6.77
N PRO A 82 -29.26 5.74 -5.59
CA PRO A 82 -28.03 6.34 -5.11
C PRO A 82 -26.93 5.28 -4.94
N ARG A 83 -25.68 5.63 -5.26
CA ARG A 83 -24.51 4.74 -5.15
C ARG A 83 -24.23 4.28 -3.72
N LYS A 84 -24.70 5.04 -2.72
CA LYS A 84 -24.64 4.67 -1.30
C LYS A 84 -25.62 3.57 -0.93
N SER A 85 -26.62 3.29 -1.78
CA SER A 85 -27.59 2.24 -1.53
C SER A 85 -26.92 0.86 -1.58
N PRO A 86 -27.15 -0.02 -0.58
CA PRO A 86 -26.64 -1.38 -0.61
C PRO A 86 -27.21 -2.20 -1.77
N LEU A 87 -28.36 -1.78 -2.32
CA LEU A 87 -29.02 -2.45 -3.44
C LEU A 87 -28.41 -2.07 -4.80
N HIS A 88 -27.71 -0.93 -4.91
CA HIS A 88 -27.19 -0.44 -6.20
C HIS A 88 -26.28 -1.46 -6.89
N ALA A 89 -25.31 -1.99 -6.15
CA ALA A 89 -24.40 -3.02 -6.66
C ALA A 89 -25.13 -4.31 -7.04
N LYS A 90 -26.16 -4.70 -6.26
CA LYS A 90 -26.93 -5.93 -6.48
C LYS A 90 -27.81 -5.87 -7.71
N VAL A 91 -28.49 -4.76 -7.93
CA VAL A 91 -29.29 -4.56 -9.14
C VAL A 91 -28.40 -4.60 -10.39
N ARG A 92 -27.23 -3.95 -10.35
CA ARG A 92 -26.27 -4.00 -11.46
C ARG A 92 -25.69 -5.40 -11.68
N GLU A 93 -25.41 -6.15 -10.62
CA GLU A 93 -24.94 -7.53 -10.69
C GLU A 93 -25.95 -8.42 -11.42
N ILE A 94 -27.24 -8.30 -11.09
CA ILE A 94 -28.34 -9.02 -11.76
C ILE A 94 -28.38 -8.66 -13.25
N LEU A 95 -28.37 -7.37 -13.59
CA LEU A 95 -28.41 -6.91 -14.99
C LEU A 95 -27.19 -7.40 -15.79
N SER A 96 -26.03 -7.50 -15.15
CA SER A 96 -24.79 -7.96 -15.80
C SER A 96 -24.91 -9.37 -16.40
N TYR A 97 -25.77 -10.22 -15.84
CA TYR A 97 -26.02 -11.55 -16.40
C TYR A 97 -26.65 -11.45 -17.79
N PHE A 98 -27.67 -10.59 -17.95
CA PHE A 98 -28.33 -10.37 -19.24
C PHE A 98 -27.37 -9.77 -20.27
N HIS A 99 -26.54 -8.81 -19.86
CA HIS A 99 -25.52 -8.20 -20.72
C HIS A 99 -24.48 -9.21 -21.21
N LYS A 100 -24.07 -10.16 -20.36
CA LYS A 100 -23.14 -11.24 -20.75
C LYS A 100 -23.78 -12.22 -21.73
N GLN A 101 -25.07 -12.55 -21.55
CA GLN A 101 -25.80 -13.46 -22.42
C GLN A 101 -26.14 -12.86 -23.80
N ASN A 102 -25.97 -11.54 -23.98
CA ASN A 102 -26.29 -10.83 -25.22
C ASN A 102 -25.67 -11.50 -26.47
N LYS A 103 -24.42 -11.97 -26.37
CA LYS A 103 -23.72 -12.65 -27.48
C LYS A 103 -23.97 -14.17 -27.57
N CYS A 104 -24.53 -14.78 -26.53
CA CYS A 104 -24.61 -16.24 -26.40
C CYS A 104 -26.01 -16.80 -26.70
N ARG A 105 -27.06 -15.97 -26.64
CA ARG A 105 -28.44 -16.41 -26.79
C ARG A 105 -29.21 -15.55 -27.78
N GLN A 106 -29.80 -16.21 -28.79
CA GLN A 106 -30.64 -15.55 -29.78
C GLN A 106 -31.85 -14.87 -29.11
N GLY A 107 -32.18 -13.66 -29.57
CA GLY A 107 -33.32 -12.88 -29.08
C GLY A 107 -33.04 -11.99 -27.85
N VAL A 108 -31.93 -12.18 -27.13
CA VAL A 108 -31.58 -11.31 -25.99
C VAL A 108 -31.26 -9.88 -26.45
N GLU A 109 -30.59 -9.73 -27.59
CA GLU A 109 -30.28 -8.44 -28.22
C GLU A 109 -31.53 -7.59 -28.45
N GLU A 110 -32.57 -8.18 -29.06
CA GLU A 110 -33.85 -7.49 -29.32
C GLU A 110 -34.52 -7.04 -28.02
N VAL A 111 -34.55 -7.93 -27.00
CA VAL A 111 -35.15 -7.62 -25.70
C VAL A 111 -34.40 -6.48 -25.02
N LEU A 112 -33.07 -6.53 -24.97
CA LEU A 112 -32.27 -5.47 -24.36
C LEU A 112 -32.44 -4.13 -25.09
N TYR A 113 -32.44 -4.15 -26.43
CA TYR A 113 -32.71 -2.96 -27.23
C TYR A 113 -34.05 -2.33 -26.86
N ARG A 114 -35.14 -3.12 -26.89
CA ARG A 114 -36.49 -2.64 -26.58
C ARG A 114 -36.62 -2.11 -25.15
N LEU A 115 -36.03 -2.80 -24.17
CA LEU A 115 -36.18 -2.44 -22.75
C LEU A 115 -35.35 -1.20 -22.36
N TYR A 116 -34.17 -1.01 -22.95
CA TYR A 116 -33.34 0.16 -22.67
C TYR A 116 -33.81 1.43 -23.38
N GLN A 117 -34.50 1.33 -24.53
CA GLN A 117 -34.97 2.47 -25.32
C GLN A 117 -35.62 3.61 -24.48
N PRO A 118 -36.63 3.36 -23.63
CA PRO A 118 -37.30 4.43 -22.89
C PRO A 118 -36.50 4.96 -21.67
N ILE A 119 -35.45 4.25 -21.23
CA ILE A 119 -34.76 4.56 -19.96
C ILE A 119 -33.39 5.16 -20.23
N LEU A 120 -32.53 4.44 -20.96
CA LEU A 120 -31.10 4.72 -21.00
C LEU A 120 -30.79 6.08 -21.62
N TRP A 121 -31.33 6.35 -22.80
CA TRP A 121 -31.03 7.57 -23.55
C TRP A 121 -31.54 8.84 -22.84
N ARG A 122 -32.64 8.73 -22.08
CA ARG A 122 -33.14 9.82 -21.22
C ARG A 122 -32.25 10.00 -20.00
N ALA A 123 -31.83 8.90 -19.38
CA ALA A 123 -30.98 8.93 -18.20
C ALA A 123 -29.58 9.49 -18.47
N LEU A 124 -28.99 9.21 -19.64
CA LEU A 124 -27.72 9.80 -20.08
C LEU A 124 -27.79 11.32 -20.21
N LYS A 125 -29.00 11.89 -20.40
CA LYS A 125 -29.25 13.34 -20.55
C LYS A 125 -29.94 13.95 -19.32
N ALA A 126 -30.01 13.22 -18.21
CA ALA A 126 -30.66 13.68 -16.99
C ALA A 126 -29.92 14.87 -16.37
N ARG A 127 -30.64 15.76 -15.67
CA ARG A 127 -30.02 16.89 -14.95
C ARG A 127 -29.10 16.43 -13.82
N ASN A 128 -29.45 15.34 -13.14
CA ASN A 128 -28.67 14.78 -12.05
C ASN A 128 -27.46 13.99 -12.58
N SER A 129 -26.26 14.36 -12.13
CA SER A 129 -25.02 13.69 -12.53
C SER A 129 -24.92 12.24 -12.05
N GLU A 130 -25.43 11.89 -10.88
CA GLU A 130 -25.35 10.50 -10.40
C GLU A 130 -26.16 9.56 -11.30
N ILE A 131 -27.33 10.02 -11.76
CA ILE A 131 -28.17 9.33 -12.75
C ILE A 131 -27.43 9.15 -14.07
N ARG A 132 -26.84 10.23 -14.62
CA ARG A 132 -26.03 10.15 -15.86
C ARG A 132 -24.89 9.14 -15.69
N SER A 133 -24.19 9.19 -14.56
CA SER A 133 -23.05 8.33 -14.26
C SER A 133 -23.45 6.85 -14.16
N ASN A 134 -24.56 6.55 -13.49
CA ASN A 134 -25.11 5.20 -13.43
C ASN A 134 -25.55 4.69 -14.81
N ALA A 135 -26.20 5.55 -15.60
CA ALA A 135 -26.57 5.25 -16.97
C ALA A 135 -25.34 4.98 -17.85
N THR A 136 -24.24 5.73 -17.72
CA THR A 136 -22.98 5.49 -18.43
C THR A 136 -22.41 4.10 -18.14
N LEU A 137 -22.47 3.64 -16.89
CA LEU A 137 -22.00 2.30 -16.52
C LEU A 137 -22.84 1.20 -17.18
N LEU A 138 -24.18 1.33 -17.12
CA LEU A 138 -25.09 0.38 -17.76
C LEU A 138 -24.95 0.39 -19.27
N PHE A 139 -24.78 1.58 -19.86
CA PHE A 139 -24.53 1.73 -21.29
C PHE A 139 -23.26 0.98 -21.70
N SER A 140 -22.16 1.15 -20.97
CA SER A 140 -20.91 0.42 -21.23
C SER A 140 -21.08 -1.10 -21.12
N ASP A 141 -21.80 -1.58 -20.10
CA ASP A 141 -22.00 -3.01 -19.89
C ASP A 141 -22.91 -3.62 -20.99
N ALA A 142 -23.90 -2.86 -21.47
CA ALA A 142 -24.84 -3.25 -22.52
C ALA A 142 -24.33 -3.03 -23.96
N PHE A 143 -23.26 -2.27 -24.15
CA PHE A 143 -22.76 -1.88 -25.47
C PHE A 143 -22.33 -3.10 -26.31
N PRO A 144 -22.61 -3.14 -27.63
CA PRO A 144 -23.51 -2.24 -28.36
C PRO A 144 -24.97 -2.65 -28.19
N ILE A 145 -25.88 -1.66 -28.11
CA ILE A 145 -27.33 -1.91 -28.00
C ILE A 145 -27.96 -1.81 -29.39
N LEU A 146 -28.33 -2.94 -30.00
CA LEU A 146 -28.75 -3.01 -31.41
C LEU A 146 -30.01 -3.88 -31.57
N ASP A 147 -30.86 -3.54 -32.54
CA ASP A 147 -31.95 -4.42 -32.97
C ASP A 147 -31.42 -5.39 -34.04
N PRO A 148 -31.53 -6.72 -33.85
CA PRO A 148 -31.11 -7.72 -34.84
C PRO A 148 -31.79 -7.58 -36.22
N ARG A 149 -32.92 -6.85 -36.30
CA ARG A 149 -33.66 -6.62 -37.55
C ARG A 149 -33.11 -5.47 -38.40
N PHE A 150 -32.12 -4.74 -37.90
CA PHE A 150 -31.56 -3.62 -38.67
C PHE A 150 -30.88 -4.08 -39.95
N ASN A 151 -31.12 -3.32 -41.03
CA ASN A 151 -30.30 -3.44 -42.22
C ASN A 151 -28.89 -2.85 -41.96
N ARG A 152 -27.94 -3.10 -42.85
CA ARG A 152 -26.54 -2.64 -42.67
C ARG A 152 -26.40 -1.12 -42.53
N LYS A 153 -27.28 -0.33 -43.17
CA LYS A 153 -27.23 1.14 -43.11
C LYS A 153 -27.73 1.65 -41.75
N ASP A 154 -28.85 1.12 -41.28
CA ASP A 154 -29.44 1.50 -39.99
C ASP A 154 -28.55 1.04 -38.83
N LEU A 155 -27.93 -0.13 -38.96
CA LEU A 155 -26.93 -0.63 -38.01
C LEU A 155 -25.77 0.36 -37.87
N GLN A 156 -25.17 0.79 -38.99
CA GLN A 156 -24.06 1.74 -38.97
C GLN A 156 -24.46 3.08 -38.36
N LYS A 157 -25.67 3.57 -38.68
CA LYS A 157 -26.20 4.82 -38.12
C LYS A 157 -26.41 4.73 -36.61
N GLU A 158 -26.92 3.62 -36.12
CA GLU A 158 -27.15 3.40 -34.69
C GLU A 158 -25.84 3.27 -33.91
N ILE A 159 -24.84 2.58 -34.48
CA ILE A 159 -23.49 2.50 -33.90
C ILE A 159 -22.85 3.88 -33.83
N GLN A 160 -22.94 4.69 -34.90
CA GLN A 160 -22.42 6.05 -34.91
C GLN A 160 -23.09 6.90 -33.83
N ARG A 161 -24.43 6.87 -33.72
CA ARG A 161 -25.16 7.58 -32.66
C ARG A 161 -24.66 7.20 -31.26
N GLN A 162 -24.37 5.91 -31.03
CA GLN A 162 -23.85 5.46 -29.74
C GLN A 162 -22.44 6.01 -29.45
N PHE A 163 -21.58 6.13 -30.47
CA PHE A 163 -20.29 6.79 -30.30
C PHE A 163 -20.44 8.29 -30.05
N ASP A 164 -21.38 8.97 -30.72
CA ASP A 164 -21.64 10.39 -30.47
C ASP A 164 -22.08 10.62 -29.01
N GLU A 165 -22.94 9.75 -28.46
CA GLU A 165 -23.30 9.79 -27.03
C GLU A 165 -22.09 9.52 -26.12
N ILE A 166 -21.15 8.65 -26.50
CA ILE A 166 -19.89 8.46 -25.75
C ILE A 166 -19.09 9.76 -25.68
N PHE A 167 -18.91 10.47 -26.79
CA PHE A 167 -18.17 11.74 -26.79
C PHE A 167 -18.86 12.80 -25.95
N ILE A 168 -20.20 12.88 -25.97
CA ILE A 168 -20.97 13.77 -25.08
C ILE A 168 -20.68 13.46 -23.60
N LEU A 169 -20.55 12.19 -23.22
CA LEU A 169 -20.22 11.80 -21.85
C LEU A 169 -18.78 12.12 -21.46
N LEU A 170 -17.84 12.05 -22.41
CA LEU A 170 -16.44 12.44 -22.20
C LEU A 170 -16.27 13.96 -22.05
N ASP A 171 -17.16 14.75 -22.65
CA ASP A 171 -17.17 16.22 -22.58
C ASP A 171 -18.21 16.77 -21.58
N ASP A 172 -18.79 15.91 -20.73
CA ASP A 172 -19.81 16.32 -19.76
C ASP A 172 -19.25 17.37 -18.78
N PRO A 173 -20.01 18.42 -18.41
CA PRO A 173 -19.53 19.46 -17.49
C PRO A 173 -19.14 18.91 -16.11
N GLN A 174 -19.77 17.82 -15.65
CA GLN A 174 -19.51 17.25 -14.33
C GLN A 174 -18.35 16.23 -14.38
N PRO A 175 -17.26 16.44 -13.60
CA PRO A 175 -16.10 15.55 -13.61
C PRO A 175 -16.40 14.07 -13.32
N LEU A 176 -17.40 13.81 -12.47
CA LEU A 176 -17.84 12.45 -12.15
C LEU A 176 -18.25 11.67 -13.42
N ILE A 177 -18.91 12.34 -14.37
CA ILE A 177 -19.36 11.70 -15.61
C ILE A 177 -18.17 11.43 -16.50
N ARG A 178 -17.30 12.42 -16.70
CA ARG A 178 -16.08 12.25 -17.50
C ARG A 178 -15.22 11.08 -16.98
N SER A 179 -15.01 11.00 -15.67
CA SER A 179 -14.28 9.85 -15.07
C SER A 179 -14.98 8.49 -15.31
N THR A 180 -16.30 8.48 -15.35
CA THR A 180 -17.09 7.25 -15.62
C THR A 180 -17.10 6.93 -17.12
N GLY A 181 -17.10 7.94 -17.98
CA GLY A 181 -16.95 7.84 -19.41
C GLY A 181 -15.59 7.26 -19.81
N VAL A 182 -14.51 7.70 -19.17
CA VAL A 182 -13.16 7.12 -19.34
C VAL A 182 -13.16 5.61 -19.09
N LEU A 183 -13.80 5.17 -18.01
CA LEU A 183 -13.94 3.75 -17.68
C LEU A 183 -14.80 3.02 -18.73
N ALA A 184 -15.92 3.62 -19.14
CA ALA A 184 -16.81 3.06 -20.14
C ALA A 184 -16.11 2.83 -21.48
N VAL A 185 -15.40 3.86 -21.97
CA VAL A 185 -14.62 3.80 -23.21
C VAL A 185 -13.55 2.74 -23.10
N SER A 186 -12.80 2.69 -22.00
CA SER A 186 -11.72 1.72 -21.81
C SER A 186 -12.22 0.27 -21.88
N LYS A 187 -13.39 -0.02 -21.29
CA LYS A 187 -14.04 -1.34 -21.40
C LYS A 187 -14.52 -1.65 -22.83
N ILE A 188 -15.16 -0.68 -23.49
CA ILE A 188 -15.68 -0.83 -24.84
C ILE A 188 -14.54 -1.09 -25.82
N THR A 189 -13.51 -0.24 -25.79
CA THR A 189 -12.32 -0.34 -26.62
C THR A 189 -11.58 -1.66 -26.39
N TYR A 190 -11.42 -2.10 -25.15
CA TYR A 190 -10.84 -3.41 -24.85
C TYR A 190 -11.66 -4.56 -25.48
N LYS A 191 -12.98 -4.59 -25.26
CA LYS A 191 -13.86 -5.71 -25.63
C LYS A 191 -14.19 -5.77 -27.13
N TYR A 192 -14.21 -4.64 -27.82
CA TYR A 192 -14.70 -4.52 -29.20
C TYR A 192 -13.64 -3.99 -30.17
N TRP A 193 -12.35 -3.99 -29.80
CA TRP A 193 -11.27 -3.41 -30.61
C TRP A 193 -11.36 -3.69 -32.11
N GLU A 194 -11.52 -4.96 -32.50
CA GLU A 194 -11.59 -5.37 -33.92
C GLU A 194 -12.87 -4.95 -34.63
N MET A 195 -13.95 -4.70 -33.89
CA MET A 195 -15.25 -4.29 -34.44
C MET A 195 -15.36 -2.77 -34.60
N ILE A 196 -14.50 -2.00 -33.93
CA ILE A 196 -14.54 -0.53 -33.95
C ILE A 196 -13.67 -0.03 -35.12
N PRO A 197 -14.17 0.89 -35.97
CA PRO A 197 -13.35 1.48 -37.03
C PRO A 197 -12.08 2.14 -36.49
N ALA A 198 -10.94 1.97 -37.16
CA ALA A 198 -9.64 2.46 -36.70
C ALA A 198 -9.63 3.98 -36.42
N VAL A 199 -10.35 4.76 -37.24
CA VAL A 199 -10.50 6.22 -37.05
C VAL A 199 -11.18 6.53 -35.71
N MET A 200 -12.22 5.76 -35.34
CA MET A 200 -12.93 5.93 -34.07
C MET A 200 -12.06 5.53 -32.87
N LEU A 201 -11.28 4.45 -32.99
CA LEU A 201 -10.31 4.05 -31.96
C LEU A 201 -9.29 5.17 -31.71
N ALA A 202 -8.74 5.75 -32.78
CA ALA A 202 -7.78 6.84 -32.68
C ALA A 202 -8.40 8.07 -32.00
N GLN A 203 -9.62 8.47 -32.39
CA GLN A 203 -10.31 9.60 -31.78
C GLN A 203 -10.58 9.37 -30.28
N LEU A 204 -11.12 8.22 -29.90
CA LEU A 204 -11.37 7.89 -28.50
C LEU A 204 -10.09 7.94 -27.67
N LEU A 205 -9.01 7.31 -28.14
CA LEU A 205 -7.74 7.30 -27.40
C LEU A 205 -7.10 8.68 -27.32
N LYS A 206 -7.19 9.50 -28.37
CA LYS A 206 -6.75 10.90 -28.31
C LYS A 206 -7.53 11.69 -27.28
N THR A 207 -8.86 11.58 -27.23
CA THR A 207 -9.65 12.26 -26.20
C THR A 207 -9.26 11.83 -24.79
N LEU A 208 -8.96 10.54 -24.56
CA LEU A 208 -8.49 10.09 -23.25
C LEU A 208 -7.09 10.64 -22.89
N ILE A 209 -6.16 10.65 -23.85
CA ILE A 209 -4.72 10.92 -23.62
C ILE A 209 -4.37 12.41 -23.74
N GLU A 210 -4.91 13.10 -24.74
CA GLU A 210 -4.60 14.50 -25.06
C GLU A 210 -5.51 15.46 -24.28
N ASP A 211 -6.76 15.08 -24.00
CA ASP A 211 -7.71 15.96 -23.31
C ASP A 211 -7.89 15.57 -21.83
N LEU A 212 -8.45 14.38 -21.55
CA LEU A 212 -8.87 14.01 -20.20
C LEU A 212 -7.71 13.70 -19.25
N ALA A 213 -6.54 13.30 -19.76
CA ALA A 213 -5.34 13.16 -18.95
C ALA A 213 -4.85 14.51 -18.40
N PHE A 214 -5.25 15.62 -19.04
CA PHE A 214 -4.91 17.00 -18.69
C PHE A 214 -6.12 17.80 -18.19
N ASP A 215 -7.20 17.13 -17.77
CA ASP A 215 -8.41 17.77 -17.26
C ASP A 215 -8.09 18.81 -16.16
N ALA A 216 -8.36 20.08 -16.46
CA ALA A 216 -8.01 21.19 -15.58
C ALA A 216 -8.88 21.24 -14.32
N SER A 217 -10.11 20.72 -14.40
CA SER A 217 -11.12 20.89 -13.33
C SER A 217 -11.02 19.85 -12.23
N SER A 218 -10.53 18.63 -12.53
CA SER A 218 -10.52 17.55 -11.53
C SER A 218 -9.39 16.55 -11.70
N ALA A 219 -8.64 16.36 -10.61
CA ALA A 219 -7.66 15.30 -10.49
C ALA A 219 -8.28 13.89 -10.52
N ASP A 220 -9.58 13.72 -10.24
CA ASP A 220 -10.24 12.41 -10.34
C ASP A 220 -10.40 11.96 -11.78
N VAL A 221 -10.63 12.88 -12.72
CA VAL A 221 -10.70 12.56 -14.15
C VAL A 221 -9.33 12.15 -14.67
N ARG A 222 -8.28 12.93 -14.38
CA ARG A 222 -6.89 12.59 -14.74
C ARG A 222 -6.47 11.24 -14.14
N CYS A 223 -6.82 11.00 -12.87
CA CYS A 223 -6.56 9.72 -12.20
C CYS A 223 -7.32 8.56 -12.87
N ALA A 224 -8.57 8.77 -13.29
CA ALA A 224 -9.36 7.76 -13.97
C ALA A 224 -8.72 7.32 -15.29
N VAL A 225 -8.14 8.26 -16.07
CA VAL A 225 -7.42 7.93 -17.31
C VAL A 225 -6.30 6.93 -17.05
N PHE A 226 -5.40 7.24 -16.11
CA PHE A 226 -4.27 6.34 -15.81
C PHE A 226 -4.67 5.03 -15.14
N LYS A 227 -5.82 4.99 -14.45
CA LYS A 227 -6.39 3.74 -13.93
C LYS A 227 -7.02 2.86 -15.01
N CYS A 228 -7.56 3.46 -16.07
CA CYS A 228 -8.30 2.73 -17.10
C CYS A 228 -7.47 2.39 -18.35
N LEU A 229 -6.41 3.15 -18.67
CA LEU A 229 -5.46 2.78 -19.72
C LEU A 229 -4.87 1.36 -19.56
N PRO A 230 -4.55 0.88 -18.34
CA PRO A 230 -4.19 -0.51 -18.09
C PRO A 230 -5.18 -1.56 -18.61
N VAL A 231 -6.48 -1.26 -18.62
CA VAL A 231 -7.53 -2.15 -19.15
C VAL A 231 -7.41 -2.26 -20.67
N ILE A 232 -7.12 -1.14 -21.36
CA ILE A 232 -6.91 -1.15 -22.81
C ILE A 232 -5.63 -1.91 -23.15
N LEU A 233 -4.56 -1.72 -22.37
CA LEU A 233 -3.28 -2.40 -22.52
C LEU A 233 -3.35 -3.93 -22.38
N ASP A 234 -4.40 -4.48 -21.77
CA ASP A 234 -4.66 -5.93 -21.76
C ASP A 234 -5.00 -6.48 -23.16
N ASN A 235 -5.41 -5.62 -24.09
CA ASN A 235 -5.55 -5.97 -25.49
C ASN A 235 -4.25 -5.66 -26.24
N ILE A 236 -3.55 -6.70 -26.73
CA ILE A 236 -2.26 -6.58 -27.44
C ILE A 236 -2.39 -5.75 -28.72
N LEU A 237 -3.55 -5.77 -29.39
CA LEU A 237 -3.78 -4.99 -30.60
C LEU A 237 -3.74 -3.48 -30.35
N SER A 238 -3.87 -3.04 -29.10
CA SER A 238 -3.78 -1.63 -28.73
C SER A 238 -2.37 -1.09 -28.64
N HIS A 239 -1.36 -1.97 -28.49
CA HIS A 239 0.01 -1.57 -28.16
C HIS A 239 0.64 -0.65 -29.22
N PRO A 240 0.54 -0.91 -30.54
CA PRO A 240 1.17 -0.04 -31.54
C PRO A 240 0.65 1.39 -31.52
N LEU A 241 -0.66 1.56 -31.33
CA LEU A 241 -1.28 2.88 -31.28
C LEU A 241 -0.95 3.61 -29.96
N LEU A 242 -0.99 2.89 -28.84
CA LEU A 242 -0.63 3.47 -27.54
C LEU A 242 0.86 3.84 -27.46
N GLU A 243 1.78 3.05 -28.02
CA GLU A 243 3.21 3.40 -28.04
C GLU A 243 3.46 4.77 -28.73
N GLN A 244 2.66 5.12 -29.73
CA GLN A 244 2.74 6.41 -30.42
C GLN A 244 2.16 7.57 -29.60
N LEU A 245 1.06 7.35 -28.87
CA LEU A 245 0.32 8.42 -28.17
C LEU A 245 0.88 8.72 -26.75
N LEU A 246 1.37 7.70 -26.05
CA LEU A 246 1.78 7.83 -24.65
C LEU A 246 2.91 8.84 -24.35
N PRO A 247 3.90 9.12 -25.23
CA PRO A 247 4.98 10.07 -24.93
C PRO A 247 4.54 11.50 -24.57
N ILE A 248 3.34 11.91 -24.96
CA ILE A 248 2.75 13.22 -24.61
C ILE A 248 2.56 13.34 -23.08
N LEU A 249 2.35 12.22 -22.39
CA LEU A 249 2.00 12.17 -20.97
C LEU A 249 3.18 12.35 -20.00
N LYS A 250 4.39 12.64 -20.51
CA LYS A 250 5.63 12.67 -19.72
C LYS A 250 5.55 13.58 -18.48
N TYR A 251 4.80 14.68 -18.56
CA TYR A 251 4.68 15.65 -17.48
C TYR A 251 3.63 15.28 -16.42
N ASN A 252 2.73 14.31 -16.68
CA ASN A 252 1.73 13.86 -15.70
C ASN A 252 2.38 13.16 -14.49
N LEU A 253 3.63 12.71 -14.63
CA LEU A 253 4.43 12.26 -13.49
C LEU A 253 4.60 13.36 -12.43
N HIS A 254 4.56 14.62 -12.82
CA HIS A 254 4.70 15.79 -11.93
C HIS A 254 3.36 16.40 -11.52
N ASP A 255 2.24 15.67 -11.68
CA ASP A 255 0.92 16.16 -11.26
C ASP A 255 0.91 16.57 -9.79
N ASN A 256 0.22 17.67 -9.47
CA ASN A 256 0.10 18.17 -8.10
C ASN A 256 -0.53 17.12 -7.16
N SER A 257 -1.45 16.31 -7.66
CA SER A 257 -2.16 15.31 -6.90
C SER A 257 -1.40 13.98 -6.82
N GLU A 258 -1.07 13.54 -5.59
CA GLU A 258 -0.39 12.27 -5.36
C GLU A 258 -1.15 11.07 -5.95
N LYS A 259 -2.48 11.05 -5.87
CA LYS A 259 -3.32 9.97 -6.43
C LYS A 259 -3.16 9.83 -7.95
N VAL A 260 -2.93 10.94 -8.66
CA VAL A 260 -2.70 10.94 -10.11
C VAL A 260 -1.32 10.37 -10.39
N ARG A 261 -0.29 10.83 -9.67
CA ARG A 261 1.09 10.31 -9.81
C ARG A 261 1.17 8.81 -9.53
N VAL A 262 0.48 8.32 -8.48
CA VAL A 262 0.37 6.88 -8.19
C VAL A 262 -0.22 6.12 -9.37
N ALA A 263 -1.38 6.56 -9.88
CA ALA A 263 -2.03 5.92 -11.02
C ALA A 263 -1.17 5.95 -12.29
N PHE A 264 -0.46 7.05 -12.53
CA PHE A 264 0.46 7.21 -13.66
C PHE A 264 1.61 6.20 -13.59
N VAL A 265 2.27 6.05 -12.44
CA VAL A 265 3.36 5.07 -12.29
C VAL A 265 2.83 3.63 -12.37
N ASP A 266 1.63 3.35 -11.85
CA ASP A 266 0.98 2.04 -12.02
C ASP A 266 0.72 1.70 -13.49
N MET A 267 0.33 2.69 -14.31
CA MET A 267 0.23 2.53 -15.75
C MET A 267 1.60 2.26 -16.40
N LEU A 268 2.68 2.97 -16.02
CA LEU A 268 4.04 2.68 -16.52
C LEU A 268 4.50 1.26 -16.15
N LEU A 269 4.17 0.78 -14.95
CA LEU A 269 4.44 -0.60 -14.54
C LEU A 269 3.68 -1.60 -15.39
N LYS A 270 2.40 -1.32 -15.70
CA LYS A 270 1.61 -2.17 -16.62
C LYS A 270 2.25 -2.23 -18.02
N ILE A 271 2.66 -1.08 -18.56
CA ILE A 271 3.34 -1.00 -19.87
C ILE A 271 4.63 -1.84 -19.88
N LYS A 272 5.44 -1.77 -18.81
CA LYS A 272 6.64 -2.59 -18.64
C LYS A 272 6.30 -4.09 -18.61
N ALA A 273 5.24 -4.47 -17.88
CA ALA A 273 4.83 -5.86 -17.72
C ALA A 273 4.27 -6.47 -19.01
N THR A 274 3.45 -5.73 -19.77
CA THR A 274 2.89 -6.19 -21.05
C THR A 274 3.86 -6.04 -22.22
N LYS A 275 5.02 -5.38 -22.00
CA LYS A 275 6.00 -5.03 -23.03
C LYS A 275 5.41 -4.18 -24.16
N ALA A 276 4.36 -3.41 -23.87
CA ALA A 276 3.64 -2.60 -24.86
C ALA A 276 4.50 -1.44 -25.40
N ALA A 277 5.37 -0.87 -24.56
CA ALA A 277 6.28 0.20 -24.94
C ALA A 277 7.47 0.26 -23.96
N LYS A 278 8.54 0.95 -24.35
CA LYS A 278 9.65 1.26 -23.44
C LYS A 278 9.27 2.44 -22.55
N PHE A 279 9.09 2.21 -21.24
CA PHE A 279 8.64 3.26 -20.32
C PHE A 279 9.55 4.51 -20.29
N TRP A 280 10.86 4.35 -20.53
CA TRP A 280 11.81 5.46 -20.57
C TRP A 280 11.69 6.34 -21.83
N LYS A 281 11.00 5.86 -22.89
CA LYS A 281 10.60 6.70 -24.02
C LYS A 281 9.40 7.58 -23.68
N ILE A 282 8.55 7.12 -22.76
CA ILE A 282 7.38 7.88 -22.28
C ILE A 282 7.81 8.88 -21.22
N CYS A 283 8.55 8.43 -20.21
CA CYS A 283 9.07 9.28 -19.15
C CYS A 283 10.59 9.10 -19.02
N PRO A 284 11.40 10.09 -19.44
CA PRO A 284 12.85 10.05 -19.31
C PRO A 284 13.30 9.78 -17.88
N VAL A 285 14.44 9.08 -17.73
CA VAL A 285 14.97 8.66 -16.42
C VAL A 285 15.19 9.86 -15.50
N GLN A 286 15.59 11.02 -16.03
CA GLN A 286 15.79 12.24 -15.24
C GLN A 286 14.52 12.64 -14.48
N HIS A 287 13.35 12.64 -15.13
CA HIS A 287 12.08 12.97 -14.45
C HIS A 287 11.69 11.93 -13.39
N LEU A 288 11.98 10.64 -13.64
CA LEU A 288 11.75 9.57 -12.67
C LEU A 288 12.63 9.75 -11.44
N LEU A 289 13.91 10.08 -11.62
CA LEU A 289 14.84 10.32 -10.51
C LEU A 289 14.49 11.58 -9.72
N THR A 290 14.14 12.69 -10.38
CA THR A 290 13.68 13.90 -9.71
C THR A 290 12.44 13.64 -8.84
N ARG A 291 11.48 12.84 -9.33
CA ARG A 291 10.34 12.44 -8.47
C ARG A 291 10.79 11.50 -7.34
N LEU A 292 11.66 10.54 -7.60
CA LEU A 292 12.09 9.58 -6.59
C LEU A 292 12.79 10.26 -5.39
N GLU A 293 13.45 11.40 -5.61
CA GLU A 293 14.03 12.21 -4.55
C GLU A 293 12.98 12.86 -3.63
N ILE A 294 11.88 13.39 -4.19
CA ILE A 294 10.96 14.27 -3.46
C ILE A 294 9.59 13.64 -3.14
N ASP A 295 9.23 12.51 -3.76
CA ASP A 295 7.89 11.96 -3.64
C ASP A 295 7.69 11.11 -2.37
N SER A 296 6.41 10.98 -2.04
CA SER A 296 5.91 10.15 -0.96
C SER A 296 6.22 8.67 -1.14
N ARG A 297 6.20 7.92 -0.02
CA ARG A 297 6.39 6.47 -0.02
C ARG A 297 5.52 5.70 -1.05
N PRO A 298 4.20 5.97 -1.21
CA PRO A 298 3.38 5.26 -2.20
C PRO A 298 3.86 5.38 -3.64
N VAL A 299 4.39 6.55 -4.03
CA VAL A 299 4.93 6.78 -5.38
C VAL A 299 6.35 6.23 -5.48
N SER A 300 7.21 6.53 -4.51
CA SER A 300 8.62 6.15 -4.50
C SER A 300 8.81 4.63 -4.59
N ARG A 301 8.05 3.83 -3.83
CA ARG A 301 8.12 2.36 -3.93
C ARG A 301 7.82 1.84 -5.34
N ARG A 302 6.83 2.42 -6.03
CA ARG A 302 6.47 2.05 -7.41
C ARG A 302 7.52 2.48 -8.42
N LEU A 303 8.12 3.66 -8.24
CA LEU A 303 9.25 4.10 -9.05
C LEU A 303 10.45 3.17 -8.87
N VAL A 304 10.73 2.71 -7.65
CA VAL A 304 11.76 1.69 -7.41
C VAL A 304 11.43 0.39 -8.13
N ASN A 305 10.18 -0.10 -8.08
CA ASN A 305 9.77 -1.28 -8.86
C ASN A 305 10.00 -1.10 -10.37
N LEU A 306 9.71 0.09 -10.89
CA LEU A 306 9.90 0.42 -12.31
C LEU A 306 11.38 0.35 -12.68
N LEU A 307 12.27 0.83 -11.81
CA LEU A 307 13.71 0.98 -12.04
C LEU A 307 14.57 -0.19 -11.53
N ILE A 308 14.02 -1.14 -10.75
CA ILE A 308 14.80 -2.17 -10.06
C ILE A 308 15.67 -3.00 -11.01
N SER A 309 15.12 -3.37 -12.16
CA SER A 309 15.84 -4.15 -13.19
C SER A 309 16.97 -3.37 -13.88
N SER A 310 16.97 -2.04 -13.78
CA SER A 310 17.99 -1.17 -14.39
C SER A 310 19.19 -0.96 -13.47
N PHE A 311 18.96 -0.82 -12.16
CA PHE A 311 20.02 -0.51 -11.19
C PHE A 311 20.39 -1.68 -10.26
N LEU A 312 19.54 -2.72 -10.18
CA LEU A 312 19.80 -3.96 -9.47
C LEU A 312 19.29 -5.17 -10.26
N PRO A 313 19.90 -5.47 -11.42
CA PRO A 313 19.54 -6.67 -12.20
C PRO A 313 19.95 -7.93 -11.42
N ILE A 314 18.98 -8.63 -10.84
CA ILE A 314 19.23 -9.79 -9.96
C ILE A 314 20.05 -10.90 -10.65
N SER A 315 19.94 -11.02 -11.97
CA SER A 315 20.65 -12.02 -12.78
C SER A 315 22.11 -11.68 -13.09
N GLN A 316 22.56 -10.43 -12.84
CA GLN A 316 23.89 -9.94 -13.21
C GLN A 316 24.54 -9.23 -12.02
N PRO A 317 25.08 -9.97 -11.03
CA PRO A 317 25.69 -9.38 -9.84
C PRO A 317 26.98 -8.60 -10.11
N GLU A 318 27.65 -8.85 -11.23
CA GLU A 318 28.93 -8.24 -11.59
C GLU A 318 28.80 -6.73 -11.83
N VAL A 319 27.65 -6.28 -12.34
CA VAL A 319 27.42 -4.87 -12.70
C VAL A 319 26.84 -4.04 -11.55
N TRP A 320 26.54 -4.65 -10.39
CA TRP A 320 25.79 -3.98 -9.33
C TRP A 320 26.47 -2.72 -8.80
N CYS A 321 27.78 -2.77 -8.54
CA CYS A 321 28.53 -1.61 -8.03
C CYS A 321 28.60 -0.47 -9.04
N GLU A 322 28.85 -0.78 -10.31
CA GLU A 322 28.86 0.21 -11.41
C GLU A 322 27.49 0.90 -11.53
N ARG A 323 26.40 0.13 -11.43
CA ARG A 323 25.04 0.68 -11.45
C ARG A 323 24.73 1.53 -10.22
N CYS A 324 25.24 1.17 -9.03
CA CYS A 324 25.13 2.00 -7.83
C CYS A 324 25.82 3.36 -8.04
N LEU A 325 27.07 3.34 -8.51
CA LEU A 325 27.83 4.57 -8.80
C LEU A 325 27.14 5.44 -9.85
N THR A 326 26.68 4.82 -10.94
CA THR A 326 25.91 5.53 -11.97
C THR A 326 24.71 6.25 -11.37
N LEU A 327 23.93 5.57 -10.51
CA LEU A 327 22.75 6.17 -9.89
C LEU A 327 23.11 7.31 -8.92
N ILE A 328 24.17 7.15 -8.12
CA ILE A 328 24.68 8.20 -7.23
C ILE A 328 25.04 9.45 -8.04
N GLN A 329 25.74 9.27 -9.16
CA GLN A 329 26.18 10.37 -10.01
C GLN A 329 25.04 11.06 -10.74
N MET A 330 24.02 10.30 -11.14
CA MET A 330 22.82 10.89 -11.76
C MET A 330 22.02 11.71 -10.75
N ASN A 331 21.77 11.18 -9.54
CA ASN A 331 21.12 11.88 -8.44
C ASN A 331 21.32 11.09 -7.12
N ALA A 332 22.17 11.61 -6.23
CA ALA A 332 22.52 10.96 -4.96
C ALA A 332 21.31 10.83 -4.01
N SER A 333 20.44 11.83 -3.93
CA SER A 333 19.23 11.77 -3.12
C SER A 333 18.27 10.68 -3.60
N ALA A 334 18.05 10.59 -4.91
CA ALA A 334 17.23 9.55 -5.51
C ALA A 334 17.84 8.16 -5.32
N ALA A 335 19.17 8.03 -5.36
CA ALA A 335 19.88 6.79 -5.04
C ALA A 335 19.58 6.31 -3.61
N ARG A 336 19.62 7.23 -2.63
CA ARG A 336 19.27 6.90 -1.23
C ARG A 336 17.85 6.36 -1.12
N THR A 337 16.87 7.04 -1.73
CA THR A 337 15.47 6.60 -1.73
C THR A 337 15.29 5.27 -2.48
N PHE A 338 16.02 5.07 -3.59
CA PHE A 338 16.00 3.83 -4.35
C PHE A 338 16.41 2.63 -3.50
N TYR A 339 17.61 2.69 -2.90
CA TYR A 339 18.13 1.59 -2.10
C TYR A 339 17.39 1.42 -0.77
N GLN A 340 16.74 2.46 -0.25
CA GLN A 340 15.85 2.35 0.91
C GLN A 340 14.68 1.39 0.65
N TYR A 341 14.07 1.42 -0.54
CA TYR A 341 12.93 0.56 -0.88
C TYR A 341 13.30 -0.67 -1.72
N ALA A 342 14.57 -0.85 -2.10
CA ALA A 342 15.03 -1.98 -2.92
C ALA A 342 14.74 -3.36 -2.28
N HIS A 343 14.78 -3.45 -0.96
CA HIS A 343 14.48 -4.68 -0.19
C HIS A 343 13.06 -5.23 -0.39
N GLU A 344 12.13 -4.42 -0.92
CA GLU A 344 10.78 -4.88 -1.24
C GLU A 344 10.71 -5.69 -2.54
N TYR A 345 11.73 -5.56 -3.40
CA TYR A 345 11.78 -6.17 -4.73
C TYR A 345 12.98 -7.11 -4.90
N ALA A 346 13.90 -7.16 -3.94
CA ALA A 346 15.05 -8.06 -3.92
C ALA A 346 15.10 -8.82 -2.59
N SER A 347 15.55 -10.09 -2.63
CA SER A 347 15.66 -10.91 -1.41
C SER A 347 16.70 -10.35 -0.43
N PRO A 348 16.54 -10.58 0.89
CA PRO A 348 17.55 -10.17 1.87
C PRO A 348 18.96 -10.70 1.55
N THR A 349 19.05 -11.89 0.97
CA THR A 349 20.31 -12.48 0.50
C THR A 349 20.96 -11.66 -0.62
N ASN A 350 20.19 -11.20 -1.60
CA ASN A 350 20.72 -10.37 -2.68
C ASN A 350 21.16 -8.99 -2.17
N ILE A 351 20.41 -8.41 -1.24
CA ILE A 351 20.80 -7.16 -0.57
C ILE A 351 22.11 -7.33 0.21
N ALA A 352 22.28 -8.43 0.95
CA ALA A 352 23.52 -8.74 1.64
C ALA A 352 24.70 -8.93 0.67
N LYS A 353 24.48 -9.62 -0.46
CA LYS A 353 25.50 -9.76 -1.52
C LYS A 353 25.88 -8.40 -2.11
N LEU A 354 24.91 -7.51 -2.34
CA LEU A 354 25.16 -6.15 -2.81
C LEU A 354 26.02 -5.36 -1.82
N MET A 355 25.73 -5.44 -0.52
CA MET A 355 26.56 -4.81 0.51
C MET A 355 28.00 -5.31 0.46
N LEU A 356 28.21 -6.62 0.31
CA LEU A 356 29.56 -7.19 0.18
C LEU A 356 30.25 -6.80 -1.13
N ALA A 357 29.51 -6.68 -2.24
CA ALA A 357 30.05 -6.20 -3.51
C ALA A 357 30.53 -4.74 -3.39
N ILE A 358 29.75 -3.86 -2.76
CA ILE A 358 30.13 -2.46 -2.51
C ILE A 358 31.38 -2.42 -1.61
N ARG A 359 31.42 -3.23 -0.55
CA ARG A 359 32.61 -3.36 0.31
C ARG A 359 33.86 -3.76 -0.47
N ASN A 360 33.75 -4.75 -1.36
CA ASN A 360 34.89 -5.20 -2.16
C ASN A 360 35.38 -4.09 -3.09
N CYS A 361 34.45 -3.39 -3.75
CA CYS A 361 34.75 -2.21 -4.55
C CYS A 361 35.48 -1.12 -3.75
N LEU A 362 35.00 -0.76 -2.55
CA LEU A 362 35.68 0.21 -1.67
C LEU A 362 37.10 -0.24 -1.29
N ASN A 363 37.30 -1.54 -1.04
CA ASN A 363 38.62 -2.08 -0.72
C ASN A 363 39.57 -2.05 -1.93
N GLU A 364 39.06 -2.32 -3.14
CA GLU A 364 39.84 -2.24 -4.37
C GLU A 364 40.31 -0.81 -4.62
N CYS A 365 39.42 0.19 -4.46
CA CYS A 365 39.79 1.62 -4.55
C CYS A 365 40.90 1.98 -3.53
N ILE A 366 40.76 1.53 -2.29
CA ILE A 366 41.77 1.74 -1.23
C ILE A 366 43.11 1.10 -1.60
N GLN A 367 43.10 -0.13 -2.12
CA GLN A 367 44.31 -0.85 -2.50
C GLN A 367 45.02 -0.20 -3.69
N GLN A 368 44.27 0.35 -4.65
CA GLN A 368 44.85 1.10 -5.76
C GLN A 368 45.59 2.35 -5.25
N GLN A 369 44.97 3.12 -4.36
CA GLN A 369 45.59 4.29 -3.77
C GLN A 369 46.86 3.95 -2.99
N LEU A 370 46.85 2.88 -2.18
CA LEU A 370 48.03 2.45 -1.42
C LEU A 370 49.18 2.01 -2.34
N LYS A 371 48.88 1.36 -3.47
CA LYS A 371 49.89 0.97 -4.46
C LYS A 371 50.47 2.18 -5.19
N GLU A 372 49.66 3.19 -5.49
CA GLU A 372 50.13 4.44 -6.11
C GLU A 372 51.12 5.17 -5.18
N PHE A 373 50.86 5.24 -3.88
CA PHE A 373 51.78 5.78 -2.88
C PHE A 373 53.08 4.97 -2.70
N GLU A 374 53.05 3.65 -2.93
CA GLU A 374 54.24 2.78 -2.86
C GLU A 374 55.09 2.82 -4.14
N SER A 375 54.55 3.34 -5.26
CA SER A 375 55.20 3.37 -6.58
C SER A 375 55.79 4.74 -6.99
N GLU A 376 55.86 5.72 -6.10
CA GLU A 376 56.45 7.05 -6.39
C GLU A 376 57.98 7.03 -6.61
N ASP A 377 58.65 5.87 -6.57
CA ASP A 377 60.09 5.74 -6.87
C ASP A 377 60.43 5.27 -8.31
N GLU A 378 59.46 4.93 -9.17
CA GLU A 378 59.75 4.65 -10.59
C GLU A 378 58.71 5.30 -11.52
N HIS A 379 59.12 6.40 -12.16
CA HIS A 379 58.45 6.98 -13.31
C HIS A 379 58.22 5.92 -14.40
N SER A 380 56.96 5.55 -14.65
CA SER A 380 56.56 5.05 -15.97
C SER A 380 55.09 5.34 -16.29
N GLU A 381 54.96 6.14 -17.35
CA GLU A 381 53.82 6.41 -18.23
C GLU A 381 52.61 5.47 -18.12
N LYS A 382 51.42 6.05 -17.85
CA LYS A 382 50.13 5.45 -18.20
C LYS A 382 49.17 6.48 -18.78
N GLU A 383 49.42 6.88 -20.02
CA GLU A 383 48.53 7.72 -20.85
C GLU A 383 47.24 7.00 -21.34
N ASN A 384 46.74 5.98 -20.63
CA ASN A 384 45.47 5.33 -20.98
C ASN A 384 44.62 5.06 -19.73
N MET A 385 44.21 6.11 -19.04
CA MET A 385 43.12 6.02 -18.06
C MET A 385 41.77 6.02 -18.79
N SER A 386 41.12 4.86 -18.85
CA SER A 386 39.71 4.77 -19.25
C SER A 386 38.84 5.57 -18.28
N VAL A 387 37.78 6.21 -18.79
CA VAL A 387 36.81 7.01 -18.01
C VAL A 387 36.24 6.24 -16.81
N THR A 388 36.22 4.90 -16.89
CA THR A 388 35.82 3.99 -15.81
C THR A 388 36.78 3.98 -14.63
N ASN A 389 38.10 4.13 -14.82
CA ASN A 389 39.05 4.13 -13.70
C ASN A 389 38.94 5.40 -12.84
N ASN A 390 38.53 6.54 -13.41
CA ASN A 390 38.27 7.77 -12.64
C ASN A 390 37.01 7.66 -11.73
N LEU A 391 36.08 6.75 -12.04
CA LEU A 391 34.87 6.52 -11.23
C LEU A 391 35.18 5.74 -9.94
N PHE A 392 36.23 4.91 -9.97
CA PHE A 392 36.66 4.03 -8.89
C PHE A 392 37.93 4.53 -8.19
N SER A 393 38.10 5.85 -8.05
CA SER A 393 39.17 6.45 -7.22
C SER A 393 38.64 6.90 -5.85
N VAL A 394 39.47 6.71 -4.81
CA VAL A 394 39.21 7.19 -3.44
C VAL A 394 39.04 8.72 -3.39
N ASP A 395 39.64 9.43 -4.36
CA ASP A 395 39.57 10.89 -4.45
C ASP A 395 38.17 11.41 -4.82
N ASN A 396 37.31 10.53 -5.37
CA ASN A 396 35.91 10.85 -5.58
C ASN A 396 35.10 10.69 -4.29
N ILE A 397 35.30 11.64 -3.36
CA ILE A 397 34.68 11.67 -2.03
C ILE A 397 33.16 11.51 -2.11
N LEU A 398 32.51 12.13 -3.11
CA LEU A 398 31.05 12.05 -3.29
C LEU A 398 30.57 10.63 -3.59
N SER A 399 31.26 9.93 -4.50
CA SER A 399 30.97 8.54 -4.85
C SER A 399 31.23 7.60 -3.67
N MET A 400 32.36 7.78 -2.97
CA MET A 400 32.72 6.94 -1.81
C MET A 400 31.76 7.14 -0.63
N ALA A 401 31.41 8.39 -0.31
CA ALA A 401 30.40 8.70 0.69
C ALA A 401 29.04 8.07 0.31
N GLY A 402 28.61 8.22 -0.95
CA GLY A 402 27.36 7.63 -1.45
C GLY A 402 27.33 6.10 -1.33
N LEU A 403 28.42 5.41 -1.65
CA LEU A 403 28.53 3.96 -1.50
C LEU A 403 28.45 3.52 -0.03
N LEU A 404 29.14 4.22 0.87
CA LEU A 404 29.09 3.96 2.32
C LEU A 404 27.68 4.20 2.88
N GLU A 405 27.00 5.27 2.44
CA GLU A 405 25.62 5.56 2.80
C GLU A 405 24.66 4.47 2.32
N ILE A 406 24.82 3.99 1.08
CA ILE A 406 24.01 2.88 0.55
C ILE A 406 24.20 1.63 1.41
N ILE A 407 25.43 1.27 1.81
CA ILE A 407 25.66 0.13 2.71
C ILE A 407 24.84 0.28 4.00
N VAL A 408 24.86 1.46 4.62
CA VAL A 408 24.09 1.76 5.84
C VAL A 408 22.58 1.61 5.62
N ILE A 409 22.07 2.15 4.51
CA ILE A 409 20.65 2.08 4.13
C ILE A 409 20.23 0.62 3.90
N LEU A 410 21.02 -0.14 3.14
CA LEU A 410 20.78 -1.54 2.83
C LEU A 410 20.80 -2.39 4.10
N TRP A 411 21.81 -2.24 4.97
CA TRP A 411 21.88 -2.96 6.24
C TRP A 411 20.62 -2.72 7.07
N ARG A 412 20.20 -1.46 7.22
CA ARG A 412 18.99 -1.10 7.95
C ARG A 412 17.74 -1.74 7.36
N SER A 413 17.64 -1.81 6.03
CA SER A 413 16.49 -2.38 5.33
C SER A 413 16.30 -3.88 5.57
N ILE A 414 17.40 -4.62 5.77
CA ILE A 414 17.38 -6.07 6.01
C ILE A 414 17.72 -6.45 7.47
N GLN A 415 17.71 -5.49 8.39
CA GLN A 415 18.08 -5.75 9.79
C GLN A 415 17.21 -6.83 10.44
N LYS A 416 15.88 -6.72 10.31
CA LYS A 416 14.93 -7.71 10.85
C LYS A 416 15.15 -9.13 10.31
N PRO A 417 15.21 -9.37 8.97
CA PRO A 417 15.49 -10.71 8.45
C PRO A 417 16.91 -11.19 8.78
N LEU A 418 17.89 -10.29 8.90
CA LEU A 418 19.26 -10.65 9.29
C LEU A 418 19.35 -11.09 10.76
N ASP A 419 18.60 -10.45 11.66
CA ASP A 419 18.51 -10.85 13.07
C ASP A 419 17.91 -12.26 13.25
N GLY A 420 17.07 -12.69 12.29
CA GLY A 420 16.53 -14.06 12.25
C GLY A 420 17.55 -15.13 11.79
N ASN A 421 18.64 -14.75 11.12
CA ASN A 421 19.67 -15.68 10.64
C ASN A 421 21.04 -15.33 11.25
N LYS A 422 21.37 -15.97 12.37
CA LYS A 422 22.60 -15.73 13.13
C LYS A 422 23.88 -15.98 12.32
N GLU A 423 23.91 -17.01 11.49
CA GLU A 423 25.09 -17.34 10.68
C GLU A 423 25.38 -16.26 9.64
N ALA A 424 24.35 -15.87 8.88
CA ALA A 424 24.47 -14.79 7.90
C ALA A 424 24.85 -13.46 8.56
N LYS A 425 24.23 -13.15 9.70
CA LYS A 425 24.57 -11.97 10.50
C LYS A 425 26.03 -11.97 10.91
N ASN A 426 26.52 -13.06 11.50
CA ASN A 426 27.90 -13.19 11.95
C ASN A 426 28.88 -13.07 10.77
N HIS A 427 28.56 -13.67 9.62
CA HIS A 427 29.38 -13.57 8.42
C HIS A 427 29.53 -12.11 7.94
N ILE A 428 28.42 -11.38 7.80
CA ILE A 428 28.46 -9.98 7.36
C ILE A 428 29.18 -9.12 8.40
N VAL A 429 28.88 -9.30 9.69
CA VAL A 429 29.55 -8.61 10.81
C VAL A 429 31.06 -8.80 10.76
N GLN A 430 31.55 -10.03 10.61
CA GLN A 430 32.99 -10.31 10.51
C GLN A 430 33.64 -9.61 9.32
N LYS A 431 33.00 -9.64 8.14
CA LYS A 431 33.53 -9.00 6.92
C LYS A 431 33.63 -7.48 7.05
N PHE A 432 32.65 -6.83 7.68
CA PHE A 432 32.68 -5.37 7.86
C PHE A 432 33.52 -4.92 9.05
N ALA A 433 33.57 -5.71 10.14
CA ALA A 433 34.43 -5.42 11.29
C ALA A 433 35.92 -5.39 10.89
N SER A 434 36.36 -6.26 9.98
CA SER A 434 37.77 -6.32 9.57
C SER A 434 38.24 -5.11 8.75
N VAL A 435 37.34 -4.40 8.07
CA VAL A 435 37.69 -3.24 7.22
C VAL A 435 37.46 -1.90 7.92
N LEU A 436 36.66 -1.88 8.98
CA LEU A 436 36.27 -0.65 9.67
C LEU A 436 37.47 0.19 10.17
N PRO A 437 38.53 -0.37 10.78
CA PRO A 437 39.69 0.41 11.20
C PRO A 437 40.41 1.06 10.02
N THR A 438 40.54 0.34 8.90
CA THR A 438 41.14 0.85 7.66
C THR A 438 40.32 1.98 7.07
N TYR A 439 38.99 1.86 7.05
CA TYR A 439 38.10 2.91 6.55
C TYR A 439 38.21 4.19 7.39
N LEU A 440 38.22 4.09 8.72
CA LEU A 440 38.44 5.24 9.61
C LEU A 440 39.84 5.85 9.47
N LYS A 441 40.83 5.06 9.06
CA LYS A 441 42.19 5.55 8.79
C LYS A 441 42.28 6.32 7.48
N ILE A 442 41.63 5.85 6.42
CA ILE A 442 41.77 6.41 5.07
C ILE A 442 40.76 7.53 4.82
N PHE A 443 39.48 7.29 5.10
CA PHE A 443 38.45 8.29 4.86
C PHE A 443 38.42 9.31 6.01
N LYS A 444 38.84 10.55 5.72
CA LYS A 444 38.86 11.66 6.69
C LYS A 444 37.75 12.67 6.51
N ASP A 445 37.13 12.73 5.34
CA ASP A 445 36.02 13.65 5.07
C ASP A 445 34.79 13.28 5.92
N ASP A 446 34.16 14.29 6.54
CA ASP A 446 32.99 14.11 7.41
C ASP A 446 31.83 13.37 6.72
N ARG A 447 31.67 13.53 5.39
CA ARG A 447 30.65 12.84 4.58
C ARG A 447 30.87 11.34 4.49
N CYS A 448 32.12 10.88 4.59
CA CYS A 448 32.45 9.46 4.65
C CYS A 448 32.49 8.95 6.10
N VAL A 449 33.05 9.75 7.02
CA VAL A 449 33.18 9.37 8.44
C VAL A 449 31.83 9.13 9.10
N SER A 450 30.82 9.97 8.83
CA SER A 450 29.48 9.81 9.42
C SER A 450 28.83 8.46 9.06
N PRO A 451 28.72 8.05 7.77
CA PRO A 451 28.27 6.72 7.39
C PRO A 451 29.10 5.58 7.98
N ILE A 452 30.43 5.74 8.10
CA ILE A 452 31.31 4.72 8.71
C ILE A 452 30.99 4.53 10.20
N ILE A 453 30.75 5.62 10.94
CA ILE A 453 30.33 5.54 12.35
C ILE A 453 28.95 4.89 12.45
N ILE A 454 27.99 5.26 11.60
CA ILE A 454 26.66 4.63 11.59
C ILE A 454 26.78 3.13 11.24
N LEU A 455 27.66 2.76 10.31
CA LEU A 455 27.95 1.36 9.99
C LEU A 455 28.48 0.60 11.21
N ALA A 456 29.41 1.21 11.96
CA ALA A 456 29.94 0.65 13.21
C ALA A 456 28.83 0.37 14.24
N SER A 457 27.77 1.18 14.25
CA SER A 457 26.63 0.99 15.16
C SER A 457 25.86 -0.32 14.93
N PHE A 458 25.95 -0.93 13.74
CA PHE A 458 25.33 -2.22 13.43
C PHE A 458 26.22 -3.41 13.81
N ILE A 459 27.50 -3.16 14.14
CA ILE A 459 28.50 -4.17 14.46
C ILE A 459 28.58 -4.29 15.99
N PRO A 460 28.61 -5.51 16.56
CA PRO A 460 28.81 -5.69 18.00
C PRO A 460 30.11 -5.05 18.48
N PRO A 461 30.14 -4.38 19.65
CA PRO A 461 31.30 -3.65 20.11
C PRO A 461 32.53 -4.55 20.36
N THR A 462 32.30 -5.84 20.63
CA THR A 462 33.35 -6.87 20.80
C THR A 462 34.11 -7.17 19.51
N ALA A 463 33.49 -6.97 18.34
CA ALA A 463 34.14 -7.21 17.04
C ALA A 463 35.02 -6.02 16.59
N ILE A 464 34.85 -4.84 17.19
CA ILE A 464 35.54 -3.59 16.82
C ILE A 464 36.11 -2.86 18.06
N PRO A 465 36.95 -3.51 18.88
CA PRO A 465 37.41 -2.99 20.17
C PRO A 465 38.21 -1.69 20.06
N THR A 466 39.00 -1.53 18.99
CA THR A 466 39.82 -0.32 18.75
C THR A 466 38.98 0.94 18.62
N PHE A 467 37.81 0.84 18.00
CA PHE A 467 36.86 1.93 17.91
C PHE A 467 35.95 2.00 19.14
N SER A 468 35.37 0.87 19.56
CA SER A 468 34.31 0.84 20.58
C SER A 468 34.79 1.29 21.96
N CYS A 469 36.03 0.97 22.36
CA CYS A 469 36.61 1.45 23.62
C CYS A 469 36.94 2.96 23.60
N GLY A 470 37.15 3.53 22.40
CA GLY A 470 37.48 4.95 22.21
C GLY A 470 36.26 5.88 22.18
N VAL A 471 35.03 5.37 22.02
CA VAL A 471 33.83 6.22 21.85
C VAL A 471 33.54 7.07 23.08
N ILE A 472 33.50 6.46 24.27
CA ILE A 472 33.21 7.18 25.53
C ILE A 472 34.31 8.19 25.83
N SER A 473 35.58 7.83 25.63
CA SER A 473 36.69 8.76 25.87
C SER A 473 36.67 9.93 24.88
N LYS A 474 36.25 9.71 23.62
CA LYS A 474 36.04 10.77 22.64
C LYS A 474 34.90 11.72 23.05
N LEU A 475 33.77 11.19 23.52
CA LEU A 475 32.66 11.99 24.06
C LEU A 475 33.09 12.79 25.30
N LYS A 476 33.80 12.16 26.25
CA LYS A 476 34.30 12.83 27.47
C LYS A 476 35.26 13.99 27.16
N LYS A 477 36.04 13.89 26.08
CA LYS A 477 37.01 14.94 25.65
C LYS A 477 36.36 16.16 24.99
N MET A 478 35.10 16.09 24.55
CA MET A 478 34.42 17.21 23.88
C MET A 478 34.18 18.40 24.82
N GLU A 479 34.20 19.62 24.32
CA GLU A 479 33.95 20.85 25.10
C GLU A 479 32.46 21.23 25.10
N ASN A 480 32.05 22.15 25.98
CA ASN A 480 30.69 22.71 25.96
C ASN A 480 30.45 23.49 24.66
N GLY A 481 29.21 23.49 24.16
CA GLY A 481 28.85 24.19 22.92
C GLY A 481 29.26 23.48 21.63
N VAL A 482 29.64 22.20 21.71
CA VAL A 482 29.92 21.37 20.52
C VAL A 482 28.64 21.12 19.72
N ILE A 483 28.73 21.28 18.41
CA ILE A 483 27.63 21.05 17.47
C ILE A 483 27.15 19.59 17.54
N GLU A 484 25.83 19.40 17.60
CA GLU A 484 25.15 18.10 17.69
C GLU A 484 25.72 17.02 16.74
N LYS A 485 26.01 17.39 15.49
CA LYS A 485 26.57 16.50 14.46
C LYS A 485 27.86 15.78 14.89
N LYS A 486 28.64 16.34 15.82
CA LYS A 486 29.91 15.76 16.27
C LYS A 486 29.73 14.63 17.29
N TYR A 487 28.64 14.63 18.06
CA TYR A 487 28.38 13.62 19.09
C TYR A 487 27.19 12.69 18.77
N SER A 488 26.24 13.13 17.94
CA SER A 488 24.98 12.40 17.66
C SER A 488 25.19 10.96 17.21
N THR A 489 26.04 10.74 16.21
CA THR A 489 26.33 9.39 15.67
C THR A 489 27.06 8.49 16.67
N LEU A 490 27.85 9.07 17.57
CA LEU A 490 28.53 8.33 18.64
C LEU A 490 27.56 7.93 19.76
N LEU A 491 26.60 8.80 20.10
CA LEU A 491 25.51 8.46 21.03
C LEU A 491 24.60 7.37 20.45
N ASP A 492 24.27 7.45 19.16
CA ASP A 492 23.49 6.42 18.47
C ASP A 492 24.19 5.04 18.51
N CYS A 493 25.52 5.02 18.35
CA CYS A 493 26.34 3.79 18.50
C CYS A 493 26.18 3.19 19.90
N LEU A 494 26.35 3.99 20.94
CA LEU A 494 26.25 3.51 22.33
C LEU A 494 24.84 3.02 22.67
N CYS A 495 23.80 3.69 22.16
CA CYS A 495 22.41 3.24 22.30
C CYS A 495 22.21 1.85 21.67
N ARG A 496 22.68 1.66 20.44
CA ARG A 496 22.54 0.39 19.71
C ARG A 496 23.37 -0.76 20.30
N TRP A 497 24.50 -0.44 20.92
CA TRP A 497 25.33 -1.42 21.62
C TRP A 497 24.80 -1.77 23.02
N GLY A 498 23.73 -1.12 23.49
CA GLY A 498 23.21 -1.32 24.85
C GLY A 498 24.14 -0.76 25.93
N LYS A 499 25.04 0.18 25.57
CA LYS A 499 26.03 0.78 26.47
C LYS A 499 25.60 2.15 27.02
N LEU A 500 24.30 2.44 26.95
CA LEU A 500 23.74 3.73 27.37
C LEU A 500 23.95 4.02 28.87
N GLY A 501 24.04 2.98 29.71
CA GLY A 501 24.33 3.14 31.15
C GLY A 501 25.60 3.95 31.42
N HIS A 502 26.67 3.73 30.65
CA HIS A 502 27.92 4.49 30.80
C HIS A 502 27.79 5.97 30.42
N ILE A 503 26.83 6.31 29.54
CA ILE A 503 26.53 7.71 29.22
C ILE A 503 25.71 8.35 30.34
N LEU A 504 24.76 7.61 30.92
CA LEU A 504 24.02 8.12 32.08
C LEU A 504 24.94 8.35 33.28
N GLU A 505 25.87 7.44 33.54
CA GLU A 505 26.93 7.62 34.55
C GLU A 505 27.75 8.88 34.27
N LEU A 506 28.22 9.07 33.03
CA LEU A 506 28.96 10.28 32.64
C LEU A 506 28.14 11.57 32.81
N ILE A 507 26.85 11.54 32.49
CA ILE A 507 25.93 12.67 32.69
C ILE A 507 25.75 12.94 34.18
N CYS A 508 25.54 11.90 35.00
CA CYS A 508 25.44 12.01 36.46
C CYS A 508 26.71 12.62 37.06
N ASP A 509 27.90 12.15 36.67
CA ASP A 509 29.19 12.66 37.12
C ASP A 509 29.33 14.16 36.80
N TRP A 510 28.95 14.58 35.58
CA TRP A 510 29.03 15.98 35.17
C TRP A 510 28.01 16.88 35.88
N ILE A 511 26.83 16.37 36.22
CA ILE A 511 25.79 17.14 36.92
C ILE A 511 26.09 17.23 38.43
N THR A 512 26.68 16.19 39.03
CA THR A 512 26.94 16.14 40.48
C THR A 512 28.30 16.69 40.90
N ALA A 513 29.26 16.85 39.99
CA ALA A 513 30.59 17.36 40.32
C ALA A 513 30.57 18.79 40.90
N GLU A 514 31.29 19.00 42.00
CA GLU A 514 31.46 20.32 42.63
C GLU A 514 32.26 21.30 41.75
N SER A 515 31.93 22.58 41.83
CA SER A 515 32.36 23.69 40.94
C SER A 515 33.88 23.92 40.80
N ARG A 516 34.71 23.21 41.57
CA ARG A 516 36.18 23.37 41.56
C ARG A 516 36.90 22.40 40.62
N ASN A 517 36.20 21.40 40.07
CA ASN A 517 36.78 20.47 39.10
C ASN A 517 36.67 21.02 37.67
N ARG A 518 37.83 21.28 37.03
CA ARG A 518 37.93 21.69 35.61
C ARG A 518 37.38 20.65 34.60
N GLU A 519 36.93 19.48 35.07
CA GLU A 519 36.38 18.40 34.24
C GLU A 519 34.84 18.35 34.17
N SER A 520 34.12 19.17 34.95
CA SER A 520 32.65 19.19 34.94
C SER A 520 32.09 19.90 33.70
N LYS A 521 31.16 19.26 32.98
CA LYS A 521 30.57 19.73 31.70
C LYS A 521 29.03 19.63 31.72
N PRO A 522 28.35 20.42 32.56
CA PRO A 522 26.90 20.27 32.78
C PRO A 522 26.06 20.62 31.55
N GLU A 523 26.47 21.62 30.76
CA GLU A 523 25.77 22.00 29.51
C GLU A 523 25.80 20.85 28.49
N LEU A 524 26.98 20.27 28.25
CA LEU A 524 27.15 19.14 27.35
C LEU A 524 26.39 17.88 27.84
N ALA A 525 26.28 17.69 29.16
CA ALA A 525 25.49 16.63 29.76
C ALA A 525 24.00 16.75 29.41
N LEU A 526 23.46 17.98 29.47
CA LEU A 526 22.08 18.28 29.08
C LEU A 526 21.87 18.14 27.57
N ASP A 527 22.83 18.57 26.75
CA ASP A 527 22.78 18.41 25.29
C ASP A 527 22.74 16.92 24.88
N TYR A 528 23.54 16.08 25.53
CA TYR A 528 23.50 14.62 25.33
C TYR A 528 22.14 14.06 25.75
N PHE A 529 21.63 14.48 26.89
CA PHE A 529 20.34 14.00 27.37
C PHE A 529 19.16 14.44 26.49
N GLU A 530 19.16 15.69 26.02
CA GLU A 530 18.17 16.22 25.07
C GLU A 530 18.19 15.42 23.77
N TYR A 531 19.37 15.13 23.23
CA TYR A 531 19.49 14.29 22.03
C TYR A 531 18.91 12.88 22.25
N LEU A 532 19.24 12.25 23.38
CA LEU A 532 18.74 10.91 23.75
C LEU A 532 17.22 10.87 23.91
N LEU A 533 16.63 11.90 24.52
CA LEU A 533 15.19 11.96 24.81
C LEU A 533 14.35 12.35 23.58
N THR A 534 14.90 13.17 22.69
CA THR A 534 14.21 13.66 21.48
C THR A 534 14.18 12.62 20.35
N HIS A 535 15.26 11.86 20.16
CA HIS A 535 15.36 10.89 19.06
C HIS A 535 14.66 9.56 19.39
N SER A 536 13.70 9.15 18.55
CA SER A 536 12.79 8.01 18.84
C SER A 536 13.50 6.69 19.16
N MET A 537 14.57 6.35 18.45
CA MET A 537 15.36 5.13 18.66
C MET A 537 16.15 5.20 19.98
N ASN A 538 16.82 6.32 20.25
CA ASN A 538 17.58 6.53 21.48
C ASN A 538 16.66 6.56 22.70
N ARG A 539 15.51 7.21 22.58
CA ARG A 539 14.48 7.21 23.62
C ARG A 539 13.99 5.79 23.92
N HIS A 540 13.77 4.97 22.90
CA HIS A 540 13.41 3.57 23.12
C HIS A 540 14.54 2.81 23.84
N CYS A 541 15.80 3.02 23.49
CA CYS A 541 16.95 2.45 24.19
C CYS A 541 17.05 2.93 25.65
N LEU A 542 16.84 4.22 25.90
CA LEU A 542 16.81 4.81 27.25
C LEU A 542 15.74 4.16 28.11
N LEU A 543 14.50 4.12 27.61
CA LEU A 543 13.39 3.53 28.31
C LEU A 543 13.54 2.02 28.49
N SER A 544 14.35 1.33 27.68
CA SER A 544 14.61 -0.12 27.86
C SER A 544 15.54 -0.48 29.04
N LEU A 545 16.14 0.51 29.72
CA LEU A 545 16.97 0.28 30.90
C LEU A 545 16.15 -0.21 32.10
N SER A 546 16.84 -0.76 33.12
CA SER A 546 16.17 -1.19 34.34
C SER A 546 15.55 -0.02 35.09
N ARG A 547 14.44 -0.32 35.77
CA ARG A 547 13.68 0.68 36.51
C ARG A 547 14.51 1.34 37.61
N GLU A 548 15.38 0.60 38.30
CA GLU A 548 16.24 1.18 39.34
C GLU A 548 17.16 2.24 38.75
N LYS A 549 17.78 1.96 37.60
CA LYS A 549 18.71 2.89 36.93
C LYS A 549 18.01 4.17 36.45
N LEU A 550 16.79 4.06 35.92
CA LEU A 550 16.02 5.21 35.46
C LEU A 550 15.58 6.11 36.62
N ASN A 551 15.20 5.51 37.76
CA ASN A 551 14.84 6.25 38.96
C ASN A 551 16.05 6.87 39.65
N GLU A 552 17.18 6.16 39.70
CA GLU A 552 18.45 6.71 40.17
C GLU A 552 18.85 7.93 39.33
N PHE A 553 18.77 7.82 38.01
CA PHE A 553 19.05 8.93 37.10
C PHE A 553 18.08 10.11 37.32
N LEU A 554 16.78 9.84 37.50
CA LEU A 554 15.78 10.87 37.81
C LEU A 554 16.10 11.60 39.13
N ASN A 555 16.52 10.86 40.16
CA ASN A 555 16.93 11.42 41.45
C ASN A 555 18.20 12.28 41.32
N VAL A 556 19.18 11.86 40.51
CA VAL A 556 20.37 12.66 40.24
C VAL A 556 20.02 13.95 39.51
N LEU A 557 19.12 13.89 38.52
CA LEU A 557 18.58 15.08 37.86
C LEU A 557 17.82 15.98 38.83
N GLU A 558 17.18 15.41 39.87
CA GLU A 558 16.50 16.17 40.92
C GLU A 558 17.46 16.86 41.89
N CYS A 559 18.46 16.15 42.40
CA CYS A 559 19.52 16.71 43.25
C CYS A 559 20.37 17.75 42.49
N GLY A 560 20.62 17.51 41.21
CA GLY A 560 21.30 18.44 40.31
C GLY A 560 20.59 19.78 40.18
N LYS A 561 19.27 19.87 40.42
CA LYS A 561 18.52 21.14 40.43
C LYS A 561 19.00 22.08 41.52
N VAL A 562 19.28 21.56 42.72
CA VAL A 562 19.73 22.36 43.87
C VAL A 562 21.12 22.92 43.57
N ILE A 563 21.99 22.11 42.97
CA ILE A 563 23.34 22.49 42.55
C ILE A 563 23.29 23.53 41.43
N LEU A 564 22.50 23.28 40.37
CA LEU A 564 22.30 24.23 39.28
C LEU A 564 21.63 25.54 39.74
N SER A 565 20.79 25.49 40.78
CA SER A 565 20.19 26.67 41.40
C SER A 565 21.16 27.46 42.28
N SER A 566 22.12 26.81 42.96
CA SER A 566 23.16 27.50 43.73
C SER A 566 24.24 28.13 42.84
N PHE A 567 24.49 27.56 41.66
CA PHE A 567 25.25 28.20 40.57
C PHE A 567 24.63 29.54 40.09
N SER A 568 23.36 29.80 40.42
CA SER A 568 22.64 31.02 40.03
C SER A 568 23.02 32.26 40.87
N GLN A 569 23.61 32.08 42.06
CA GLN A 569 23.92 33.19 42.98
C GLN A 569 25.30 33.86 42.77
N GLN A 570 26.17 33.37 41.87
CA GLN A 570 27.50 33.97 41.62
C GLN A 570 27.76 34.38 40.14
N MET A 571 27.64 35.69 39.90
CA MET A 571 28.21 36.56 38.82
C MET A 571 27.80 36.41 37.32
N ARG A 572 27.07 37.43 36.82
CA ARG A 572 27.27 38.25 35.58
C ARG A 572 27.09 37.72 34.13
N THR A 573 26.39 36.62 33.87
CA THR A 573 25.80 36.35 32.51
C THR A 573 24.40 35.73 32.61
N GLN A 574 23.40 36.51 33.00
CA GLN A 574 22.05 36.05 33.39
C GLN A 574 21.24 35.34 32.27
N ILE A 575 21.41 35.68 30.98
CA ILE A 575 20.57 35.12 29.90
C ILE A 575 21.01 33.71 29.46
N ALA A 576 22.31 33.48 29.25
CA ALA A 576 22.83 32.17 28.82
C ALA A 576 22.61 31.09 29.89
N ARG A 577 22.78 31.46 31.17
CA ARG A 577 22.60 30.56 32.32
C ARG A 577 21.14 30.22 32.58
N GLY A 578 20.23 31.16 32.31
CA GLY A 578 18.80 30.92 32.39
C GLY A 578 18.31 29.88 31.38
N ASN A 579 18.88 29.84 30.18
CA ASN A 579 18.54 28.84 29.15
C ASN A 579 18.96 27.43 29.56
N THR A 580 20.15 27.25 30.12
CA THR A 580 20.63 25.94 30.61
C THR A 580 19.76 25.39 31.73
N LEU A 581 19.33 26.25 32.66
CA LEU A 581 18.38 25.88 33.72
C LEU A 581 17.03 25.48 33.14
N ALA A 582 16.47 26.29 32.24
CA ALA A 582 15.19 26.02 31.61
C ALA A 582 15.21 24.72 30.79
N LEU A 583 16.33 24.42 30.12
CA LEU A 583 16.58 23.15 29.44
C LEU A 583 16.60 21.98 30.43
N ALA A 584 17.34 22.08 31.54
CA ALA A 584 17.37 21.03 32.57
C ALA A 584 15.97 20.74 33.16
N PHE A 585 15.19 21.77 33.45
CA PHE A 585 13.81 21.61 33.94
C PHE A 585 12.88 20.99 32.91
N SER A 586 12.96 21.47 31.67
CA SER A 586 12.22 20.91 30.53
C SER A 586 12.51 19.41 30.37
N LEU A 587 13.80 19.04 30.42
CA LEU A 587 14.26 17.67 30.32
C LEU A 587 13.78 16.78 31.47
N TYR A 588 13.89 17.26 32.72
CA TYR A 588 13.35 16.53 33.88
C TYR A 588 11.85 16.27 33.75
N CYS A 589 11.07 17.28 33.34
CA CYS A 589 9.63 17.16 33.16
C CYS A 589 9.30 16.17 32.04
N ARG A 590 9.93 16.32 30.86
CA ARG A 590 9.73 15.41 29.72
C ARG A 590 10.08 13.96 30.07
N PHE A 591 11.19 13.76 30.78
CA PHE A 591 11.61 12.43 31.20
C PHE A 591 10.64 11.81 32.22
N SER A 592 10.21 12.58 33.23
CA SER A 592 9.20 12.15 34.21
C SER A 592 7.88 11.75 33.53
N ILE A 593 7.46 12.49 32.50
CA ILE A 593 6.26 12.16 31.72
C ILE A 593 6.46 10.88 30.91
N HIS A 594 7.64 10.64 30.33
CA HIS A 594 7.93 9.37 29.66
C HIS A 594 7.90 8.19 30.64
N LEU A 595 8.45 8.34 31.85
CA LEU A 595 8.40 7.32 32.90
C LEU A 595 6.98 7.06 33.40
N LEU A 596 6.15 8.11 33.55
CA LEU A 596 4.73 8.01 33.92
C LEU A 596 3.94 7.09 32.96
N HIS A 597 4.22 7.19 31.66
CA HIS A 597 3.57 6.37 30.64
C HIS A 597 4.11 4.95 30.59
N GLN A 598 5.41 4.78 30.82
CA GLN A 598 6.05 3.48 30.78
C GLN A 598 5.70 2.61 32.00
N PHE A 599 5.70 3.21 33.20
CA PHE A 599 5.50 2.52 34.47
C PHE A 599 4.12 2.85 35.06
N VAL A 600 3.07 2.27 34.46
CA VAL A 600 1.67 2.51 34.82
C VAL A 600 1.36 2.23 36.30
N SER A 601 2.07 1.29 36.91
CA SER A 601 1.91 0.91 38.32
C SER A 601 2.32 2.01 39.31
N GLU A 602 3.14 2.97 38.89
CA GLU A 602 3.71 4.01 39.77
C GLU A 602 3.34 5.42 39.32
N LYS A 603 2.23 5.55 38.59
CA LYS A 603 1.77 6.82 38.06
C LYS A 603 1.74 7.93 39.12
N GLN A 604 1.35 7.57 40.34
CA GLN A 604 1.22 8.50 41.45
C GLN A 604 2.57 9.07 41.94
N ASN A 605 3.67 8.31 41.82
CA ASN A 605 5.01 8.75 42.25
C ASN A 605 5.57 9.81 41.29
N TYR A 606 5.51 9.54 39.97
CA TYR A 606 6.01 10.48 38.97
C TYR A 606 5.10 11.72 38.84
N LEU A 607 3.79 11.56 39.05
CA LEU A 607 2.84 12.69 39.07
C LEU A 607 3.08 13.60 40.29
N SER A 608 3.32 13.03 41.47
CA SER A 608 3.71 13.81 42.66
C SER A 608 5.05 14.52 42.46
N ALA A 609 6.03 13.90 41.80
CA ALA A 609 7.30 14.54 41.45
C ALA A 609 7.11 15.73 40.49
N LEU A 610 6.23 15.59 39.49
CA LEU A 610 5.85 16.67 38.57
C LEU A 610 5.15 17.83 39.28
N GLU A 611 4.25 17.55 40.22
CA GLU A 611 3.59 18.59 41.04
C GLU A 611 4.58 19.32 41.95
N LYS A 612 5.46 18.58 42.63
CA LYS A 612 6.52 19.16 43.47
C LYS A 612 7.42 20.09 42.67
N ILE A 613 7.84 19.70 41.47
CA ILE A 613 8.67 20.60 40.65
C ILE A 613 7.90 21.80 40.13
N GLY A 614 6.62 21.63 39.76
CA GLY A 614 5.76 22.75 39.36
C GLY A 614 5.67 23.80 40.48
N THR A 615 5.38 23.38 41.70
CA THR A 615 5.31 24.28 42.87
C THR A 615 6.66 24.95 43.17
N TRP A 616 7.77 24.24 43.00
CA TRP A 616 9.10 24.81 43.22
C TRP A 616 9.45 25.90 42.17
N ILE A 617 9.14 25.69 40.88
CA ILE A 617 9.35 26.68 39.82
C ILE A 617 8.52 27.95 40.09
N GLU A 618 7.25 27.79 40.49
CA GLU A 618 6.36 28.91 40.83
C GLU A 618 6.87 29.74 41.99
N ASN A 619 7.43 29.09 43.02
CA ASN A 619 7.84 29.77 44.25
C ASN A 619 9.27 30.29 44.21
N SER A 620 10.18 29.64 43.47
CA SER A 620 11.62 29.90 43.56
C SER A 620 12.19 30.61 42.33
N ILE A 621 11.61 30.43 41.14
CA ILE A 621 12.16 30.93 39.88
C ILE A 621 11.32 32.08 39.33
N LEU A 622 10.00 31.88 39.21
CA LEU A 622 9.08 32.85 38.61
C LEU A 622 9.12 34.25 39.26
N PRO A 623 9.26 34.41 40.59
CA PRO A 623 9.32 35.71 41.24
C PRO A 623 10.53 36.56 40.83
N HIS A 624 11.64 35.93 40.44
CA HIS A 624 12.87 36.62 40.02
C HIS A 624 12.76 37.20 38.60
N PHE A 625 11.87 36.66 37.76
CA PHE A 625 11.64 37.13 36.39
C PHE A 625 10.58 38.24 36.28
N LEU A 626 9.84 38.49 37.35
CA LEU A 626 8.82 39.55 37.42
C LEU A 626 9.41 40.93 37.76
N LEU A 627 10.72 41.01 38.03
CA LEU A 627 11.40 42.22 38.53
C LEU A 627 12.30 42.92 37.48
N GLU A 628 12.55 42.32 36.31
CA GLU A 628 13.49 42.87 35.30
C GLU A 628 12.86 42.92 33.89
N GLU A 629 12.73 44.13 33.32
CA GLU A 629 12.07 44.42 32.02
C GLU A 629 13.02 44.33 30.80
N GLU A 630 13.92 43.34 30.75
CA GLU A 630 14.79 43.12 29.59
C GLU A 630 14.22 42.04 28.64
N GLU A 631 14.34 42.25 27.33
CA GLU A 631 13.73 41.41 26.27
C GLU A 631 14.15 39.92 26.34
N GLY A 632 15.37 39.64 26.82
CA GLY A 632 15.89 38.29 27.07
C GLY A 632 15.19 37.56 28.24
N TYR A 633 14.77 38.28 29.27
CA TYR A 633 14.08 37.73 30.44
C TYR A 633 12.61 37.42 30.13
N LEU A 634 11.98 38.24 29.29
CA LEU A 634 10.62 37.99 28.81
C LEU A 634 10.52 36.66 28.04
N LYS A 635 11.52 36.36 27.21
CA LYS A 635 11.59 35.10 26.44
C LYS A 635 11.75 33.88 27.36
N LEU A 636 12.59 34.01 28.39
CA LEU A 636 12.84 32.93 29.33
C LEU A 636 11.65 32.69 30.25
N SER A 637 11.00 33.77 30.71
CA SER A 637 9.75 33.77 31.47
C SER A 637 8.64 33.01 30.74
N LYS A 638 8.41 33.28 29.44
CA LYS A 638 7.44 32.55 28.60
C LYS A 638 7.73 31.04 28.55
N THR A 639 9.00 30.64 28.47
CA THR A 639 9.40 29.23 28.47
C THR A 639 9.06 28.55 29.80
N TYR A 640 9.33 29.20 30.94
CA TYR A 640 8.95 28.68 32.27
C TYR A 640 7.43 28.60 32.45
N TYR A 641 6.67 29.60 32.00
CA TYR A 641 5.21 29.56 32.00
C TYR A 641 4.65 28.41 31.16
N PHE A 642 5.24 28.13 29.99
CA PHE A 642 4.82 27.02 29.14
C PHE A 642 5.12 25.65 29.77
N ILE A 643 6.29 25.51 30.43
CA ILE A 643 6.62 24.31 31.20
C ILE A 643 5.60 24.10 32.33
N LEU A 644 5.29 25.15 33.10
CA LEU A 644 4.29 25.11 34.16
C LEU A 644 2.88 24.76 33.67
N PHE A 645 2.47 25.35 32.53
CA PHE A 645 1.18 25.05 31.92
C PHE A 645 1.04 23.55 31.60
N ILE A 646 2.06 22.95 30.99
CA ILE A 646 2.03 21.52 30.65
C ILE A 646 2.09 20.64 31.90
N VAL A 647 2.95 20.95 32.86
CA VAL A 647 3.03 20.21 34.13
C VAL A 647 1.65 20.19 34.82
N LYS A 648 0.99 21.35 34.92
CA LYS A 648 -0.38 21.43 35.47
C LYS A 648 -1.38 20.65 34.61
N HIS A 649 -1.35 20.79 33.28
CA HIS A 649 -2.30 20.09 32.41
C HIS A 649 -2.21 18.55 32.51
N TYR A 650 -1.00 18.01 32.66
CA TYR A 650 -0.77 16.56 32.80
C TYR A 650 -1.14 16.02 34.19
N SER A 651 -1.05 16.85 35.24
CA SER A 651 -1.62 16.50 36.56
C SER A 651 -3.15 16.38 36.52
N PHE A 652 -3.84 17.14 35.65
CA PHE A 652 -5.31 17.15 35.56
C PHE A 652 -5.92 16.18 34.52
N LEU A 653 -5.19 15.72 33.50
CA LEU A 653 -5.71 14.84 32.44
C LEU A 653 -4.73 13.67 32.09
N PRO A 654 -4.75 12.55 32.83
CA PRO A 654 -3.79 11.45 32.69
C PRO A 654 -3.97 10.55 31.43
N GLY A 655 -4.74 10.99 30.42
CA GLY A 655 -5.13 10.19 29.24
C GLY A 655 -4.54 10.63 27.90
N VAL A 656 -3.68 11.66 27.85
CA VAL A 656 -3.16 12.23 26.61
C VAL A 656 -1.89 11.49 26.15
N GLN A 657 -1.81 11.09 24.86
CA GLN A 657 -0.68 10.34 24.31
C GLN A 657 0.69 11.08 24.44
N PRO A 658 1.82 10.35 24.59
CA PRO A 658 3.17 10.92 24.72
C PRO A 658 3.63 11.80 23.54
N CYS A 659 3.09 11.61 22.34
CA CYS A 659 3.57 12.27 21.12
C CYS A 659 3.08 13.72 20.96
N SER A 660 2.15 14.18 21.81
CA SER A 660 1.64 15.56 21.82
C SER A 660 2.32 16.46 22.88
N LEU A 661 3.49 16.06 23.38
CA LEU A 661 4.13 16.65 24.56
C LEU A 661 5.36 17.48 24.26
N LEU A 662 5.49 18.55 25.07
CA LEU A 662 6.60 19.51 25.22
C LEU A 662 7.64 19.45 24.08
N PRO A 663 7.57 20.40 23.12
CA PRO A 663 8.54 20.46 22.03
C PRO A 663 9.98 20.46 22.55
N PRO A 664 10.97 20.04 21.75
CA PRO A 664 12.38 20.24 22.07
C PRO A 664 12.62 21.69 22.53
N PHE A 665 13.56 21.91 23.45
CA PHE A 665 13.77 23.23 24.04
C PHE A 665 13.96 24.35 23.00
N HIS A 666 14.62 24.05 21.88
CA HIS A 666 14.78 24.96 20.76
C HIS A 666 13.44 25.33 20.07
N SER A 667 12.48 24.41 20.00
CA SER A 667 11.14 24.65 19.45
C SER A 667 10.26 25.49 20.39
N LEU A 668 10.39 25.31 21.71
CA LEU A 668 9.78 26.18 22.73
C LEU A 668 10.24 27.64 22.57
N THR A 669 11.56 27.79 22.37
CA THR A 669 12.25 29.06 22.17
C THR A 669 11.75 29.80 20.90
N ILE A 670 11.40 29.07 19.84
CA ILE A 670 10.84 29.61 18.59
C ILE A 670 9.35 29.97 18.73
N LEU A 671 8.55 29.09 19.34
CA LEU A 671 7.11 29.30 19.55
C LEU A 671 6.82 30.55 20.40
N CYS A 672 7.66 30.83 21.40
CA CYS A 672 7.52 32.00 22.27
C CYS A 672 7.93 33.34 21.61
N ASN A 673 8.55 33.28 20.42
CA ASN A 673 9.11 34.43 19.69
C ASN A 673 8.21 34.98 18.57
N GLN A 674 7.03 34.39 18.32
CA GLN A 674 6.11 34.92 17.30
C GLN A 674 5.26 36.10 17.84
N PRO A 675 5.13 37.22 17.10
CA PRO A 675 4.25 38.31 17.50
C PRO A 675 2.78 37.93 17.26
N GLY A 676 1.95 37.91 18.32
CA GLY A 676 0.49 37.72 18.24
C GLY A 676 -0.09 36.38 18.74
N GLY A 677 0.57 35.67 19.67
CA GLY A 677 0.19 34.32 20.08
C GLY A 677 -1.13 34.19 20.85
N ALA A 678 -2.23 33.89 20.16
CA ALA A 678 -3.28 33.02 20.70
C ALA A 678 -2.74 31.58 20.71
N ILE A 679 -2.80 30.93 21.88
CA ILE A 679 -2.34 29.55 22.08
C ILE A 679 -3.29 28.60 21.33
N VAL A 680 -2.93 28.22 20.10
CA VAL A 680 -3.58 27.14 19.36
C VAL A 680 -2.76 25.87 19.63
N THR A 681 -3.33 24.94 20.41
CA THR A 681 -2.79 23.58 20.55
C THR A 681 -2.95 22.82 19.24
N GLY A 682 -1.97 22.97 18.34
CA GLY A 682 -1.81 22.15 17.15
C GLY A 682 -0.89 20.96 17.43
N THR A 683 -1.31 19.76 17.06
CA THR A 683 -0.45 18.57 17.03
C THR A 683 0.66 18.76 15.99
N TYR A 684 1.91 18.84 16.44
CA TYR A 684 3.07 18.74 15.55
C TYR A 684 3.27 17.26 15.19
N ILE A 685 2.84 16.86 14.00
CA ILE A 685 3.32 15.65 13.34
C ILE A 685 4.42 16.10 12.40
N GLU A 686 5.68 15.71 12.65
CA GLU A 686 6.71 15.75 11.63
C GLU A 686 6.28 14.83 10.47
N ARG A 687 5.69 15.44 9.44
CA ARG A 687 5.73 14.93 8.08
C ARG A 687 6.43 15.97 7.25
N ASP A 688 7.43 15.49 6.53
CA ASP A 688 8.23 16.22 5.55
C ASP A 688 7.46 17.36 4.89
N ASN A 689 7.96 18.59 5.13
CA ASN A 689 7.69 19.84 4.41
C ASN A 689 6.43 19.86 3.54
N LYS A 690 5.28 20.29 4.11
CA LYS A 690 4.23 21.06 3.41
C LYS A 690 3.19 21.61 4.38
N VAL A 691 2.93 22.93 4.27
CA VAL A 691 1.95 23.70 5.04
C VAL A 691 0.52 23.31 4.61
N GLY A 692 -0.38 23.03 5.56
CA GLY A 692 -1.79 22.73 5.30
C GLY A 692 -2.69 22.88 6.54
N HIS A 693 -3.84 23.53 6.34
CA HIS A 693 -4.88 23.96 7.30
C HIS A 693 -5.50 22.88 8.23
N PRO A 694 -6.15 23.29 9.35
CA PRO A 694 -6.64 22.38 10.39
C PRO A 694 -7.96 21.70 10.02
N LEU A 695 -8.01 20.37 10.12
CA LEU A 695 -9.24 19.57 10.05
C LEU A 695 -9.66 19.17 11.47
N PHE A 696 -10.88 19.58 11.85
CA PHE A 696 -11.63 19.11 13.02
C PHE A 696 -11.92 17.61 12.89
N PHE A 697 -11.56 16.79 13.88
CA PHE A 697 -12.18 15.48 14.06
C PHE A 697 -12.30 15.04 15.53
N THR A 698 -13.52 14.60 15.81
CA THR A 698 -14.12 14.00 17.01
C THR A 698 -13.59 12.58 17.24
N VAL A 699 -13.38 12.19 18.51
CA VAL A 699 -12.98 10.84 18.91
C VAL A 699 -14.19 9.89 18.83
N PHE A 700 -14.09 8.84 18.01
CA PHE A 700 -15.00 7.69 18.01
C PHE A 700 -14.34 6.49 18.70
N SER A 701 -15.14 5.82 19.52
CA SER A 701 -14.91 4.57 20.26
C SER A 701 -14.31 3.44 19.40
N VAL A 702 -13.39 2.66 19.98
CA VAL A 702 -12.82 1.43 19.41
C VAL A 702 -13.05 0.26 20.38
N CYS A 703 -13.84 -0.67 19.86
CA CYS A 703 -13.82 -2.14 19.97
C CYS A 703 -14.26 -2.88 21.25
N ASP A 704 -15.48 -3.42 21.13
CA ASP A 704 -15.82 -4.83 21.34
C ASP A 704 -14.80 -5.80 20.71
N HIS A 705 -14.42 -6.87 21.43
CA HIS A 705 -14.08 -8.19 20.87
C HIS A 705 -13.84 -9.23 21.97
N LEU A 706 -14.78 -10.16 22.16
CA LEU A 706 -14.50 -11.55 22.56
C LEU A 706 -15.53 -12.45 21.84
N GLY A 707 -15.09 -13.10 20.77
CA GLY A 707 -15.94 -13.96 19.92
C GLY A 707 -15.11 -15.02 19.20
N CYS A 708 -15.20 -16.22 19.76
CA CYS A 708 -14.98 -17.58 19.25
C CYS A 708 -14.30 -17.84 17.90
N VAL A 709 -13.25 -18.68 17.96
CA VAL A 709 -12.52 -19.35 16.89
C VAL A 709 -13.36 -20.48 16.25
N PRO A 710 -13.41 -20.62 14.90
CA PRO A 710 -13.98 -21.80 14.25
C PRO A 710 -12.93 -22.89 13.99
N VAL A 711 -13.20 -24.07 14.53
CA VAL A 711 -12.52 -25.35 14.28
C VAL A 711 -12.79 -25.78 12.84
N LYS A 712 -11.77 -25.69 11.97
CA LYS A 712 -11.83 -26.12 10.56
C LYS A 712 -10.61 -26.95 10.16
N SER A 713 -10.18 -27.89 11.02
CA SER A 713 -9.09 -28.83 10.68
C SER A 713 -9.28 -30.25 11.24
N TRP A 714 -10.52 -30.76 11.30
CA TRP A 714 -10.78 -32.14 11.75
C TRP A 714 -11.71 -32.99 10.87
N VAL A 715 -12.21 -32.46 9.74
CA VAL A 715 -12.99 -33.25 8.75
C VAL A 715 -12.20 -33.54 7.46
N SER A 716 -11.03 -32.93 7.31
CA SER A 716 -10.09 -33.21 6.21
C SER A 716 -9.31 -34.53 6.39
N SER A 717 -9.42 -35.20 7.54
CA SER A 717 -8.70 -36.45 7.82
C SER A 717 -9.56 -37.71 7.72
N LEU A 718 -10.87 -37.57 7.52
CA LEU A 718 -11.80 -38.71 7.35
C LEU A 718 -12.08 -39.00 5.86
N TRP A 719 -11.83 -38.03 4.97
CA TRP A 719 -12.00 -38.19 3.52
C TRP A 719 -10.79 -38.86 2.84
N ASN A 720 -9.59 -38.75 3.43
CA ASN A 720 -8.36 -39.33 2.88
C ASN A 720 -8.09 -40.79 3.34
N ARG A 721 -9.01 -41.43 4.06
CA ARG A 721 -8.92 -42.87 4.43
C ARG A 721 -10.02 -43.73 3.82
N LEU A 722 -10.90 -43.15 3.00
CA LEU A 722 -11.93 -43.88 2.24
C LEU A 722 -11.63 -43.91 0.74
N SER A 723 -10.69 -43.10 0.27
CA SER A 723 -10.24 -43.07 -1.13
C SER A 723 -9.16 -44.11 -1.47
N GLU A 724 -8.53 -44.75 -0.48
CA GLU A 724 -7.50 -45.79 -0.68
C GLU A 724 -8.03 -47.23 -0.54
N LEU A 725 -9.34 -47.43 -0.38
CA LEU A 725 -9.94 -48.78 -0.30
C LEU A 725 -10.83 -49.15 -1.51
N ILE A 726 -11.00 -48.24 -2.48
CA ILE A 726 -11.90 -48.44 -3.64
C ILE A 726 -11.10 -48.48 -4.96
N LEU A 727 -9.80 -48.17 -4.92
CA LEU A 727 -8.94 -48.14 -6.11
C LEU A 727 -8.27 -49.50 -6.43
N ASP A 728 -8.35 -50.49 -5.54
CA ASP A 728 -7.76 -51.82 -5.73
C ASP A 728 -8.77 -52.93 -6.07
N THR A 729 -10.05 -52.58 -6.31
CA THR A 729 -11.12 -53.57 -6.58
C THR A 729 -11.86 -53.35 -7.91
N LEU A 730 -11.29 -52.58 -8.83
CA LEU A 730 -11.88 -52.32 -10.16
C LEU A 730 -10.91 -52.56 -11.33
N ILE A 731 -10.00 -53.53 -11.15
CA ILE A 731 -9.28 -54.15 -12.26
C ILE A 731 -9.52 -55.65 -12.16
N MET A 732 -10.72 -56.10 -12.53
CA MET A 732 -11.03 -57.44 -13.01
C MET A 732 -12.54 -57.53 -13.27
N PHE A 733 -12.91 -57.95 -14.49
CA PHE A 733 -14.21 -58.47 -14.98
C PHE A 733 -14.98 -57.64 -16.04
N PRO A 734 -15.64 -58.34 -17.00
CA PRO A 734 -15.83 -57.92 -18.39
C PRO A 734 -17.35 -57.72 -18.71
N PRO A 735 -17.84 -57.72 -19.97
CA PRO A 735 -19.00 -56.93 -20.47
C PRO A 735 -20.41 -57.26 -19.91
N GLY A 736 -20.55 -58.13 -18.90
CA GLY A 736 -21.78 -58.30 -18.11
C GLY A 736 -22.10 -57.11 -17.18
N PHE A 737 -21.15 -56.20 -16.98
CA PHE A 737 -21.35 -54.91 -16.29
C PHE A 737 -22.40 -54.02 -16.99
N VAL A 738 -22.62 -54.23 -18.29
CA VAL A 738 -23.58 -53.45 -19.11
C VAL A 738 -25.04 -53.77 -18.76
N LEU A 739 -25.34 -54.98 -18.29
CA LEU A 739 -26.71 -55.37 -17.89
C LEU A 739 -27.06 -54.85 -16.49
N PHE A 740 -26.08 -54.79 -15.57
CA PHE A 740 -26.24 -54.12 -14.28
C PHE A 740 -26.41 -52.61 -14.44
N CYS A 741 -25.68 -51.99 -15.39
CA CYS A 741 -25.88 -50.59 -15.76
C CYS A 741 -27.30 -50.30 -16.25
N PHE A 742 -27.98 -51.22 -16.95
CA PHE A 742 -29.36 -51.02 -17.43
C PHE A 742 -30.41 -51.04 -16.30
N LEU A 743 -30.25 -51.94 -15.32
CA LEU A 743 -31.08 -52.00 -14.12
C LEU A 743 -30.82 -50.80 -13.18
N PHE A 744 -29.56 -50.37 -13.08
CA PHE A 744 -29.18 -49.16 -12.35
C PHE A 744 -29.71 -47.87 -13.01
N PHE A 745 -29.72 -47.81 -14.35
CA PHE A 745 -30.31 -46.70 -15.11
C PHE A 745 -31.83 -46.60 -14.88
N SER A 746 -32.51 -47.74 -14.74
CA SER A 746 -33.94 -47.80 -14.43
C SER A 746 -34.25 -47.30 -13.00
N PHE A 747 -33.37 -47.57 -12.05
CA PHE A 747 -33.45 -47.03 -10.68
C PHE A 747 -33.14 -45.51 -10.60
N LEU A 748 -32.14 -45.05 -11.37
CA LEU A 748 -31.83 -43.62 -11.53
C LEU A 748 -32.97 -42.86 -12.19
N PHE A 749 -33.66 -43.47 -13.16
CA PHE A 749 -34.82 -42.90 -13.83
C PHE A 749 -36.01 -42.74 -12.89
N PHE A 750 -36.27 -43.72 -12.02
CA PHE A 750 -37.30 -43.59 -10.97
C PHE A 750 -36.93 -42.55 -9.91
N SER A 751 -35.65 -42.45 -9.56
CA SER A 751 -35.13 -41.42 -8.65
C SER A 751 -35.17 -40.01 -9.28
N PHE A 752 -35.02 -39.91 -10.61
CA PHE A 752 -35.17 -38.68 -11.39
C PHE A 752 -36.63 -38.21 -11.46
N LEU A 753 -37.60 -39.11 -11.53
CA LEU A 753 -39.04 -38.80 -11.38
C LEU A 753 -39.36 -38.26 -9.98
N PHE A 754 -38.79 -38.85 -8.93
CA PHE A 754 -38.92 -38.38 -7.54
C PHE A 754 -38.27 -37.01 -7.31
N PHE A 755 -37.06 -36.78 -7.85
CA PHE A 755 -36.40 -35.46 -7.83
C PHE A 755 -37.15 -34.40 -8.65
N SER A 756 -37.80 -34.80 -9.75
CA SER A 756 -38.63 -33.90 -10.56
C SER A 756 -39.91 -33.48 -9.82
N PHE A 757 -40.48 -34.36 -8.99
CA PHE A 757 -41.60 -34.05 -8.10
C PHE A 757 -41.19 -33.08 -6.97
N LEU A 758 -40.00 -33.23 -6.41
CA LEU A 758 -39.41 -32.30 -5.43
C LEU A 758 -39.04 -30.93 -6.06
N PHE A 759 -38.53 -30.92 -7.29
CA PHE A 759 -38.28 -29.70 -8.06
C PHE A 759 -39.58 -28.96 -8.40
N PHE A 760 -40.66 -29.69 -8.71
CA PHE A 760 -42.00 -29.10 -8.87
C PHE A 760 -42.56 -28.54 -7.55
N SER A 761 -42.32 -29.23 -6.44
CA SER A 761 -42.68 -28.73 -5.09
C SER A 761 -41.88 -27.47 -4.72
N PHE A 762 -40.61 -27.36 -5.11
CA PHE A 762 -39.79 -26.15 -4.96
C PHE A 762 -40.26 -24.98 -5.83
N LEU A 763 -40.68 -25.26 -7.07
CA LEU A 763 -41.33 -24.28 -7.94
C LEU A 763 -42.68 -23.81 -7.37
N PHE A 764 -43.44 -24.69 -6.70
CA PHE A 764 -44.68 -24.36 -5.99
C PHE A 764 -44.45 -23.55 -4.69
N PHE A 765 -43.38 -23.81 -3.95
CA PHE A 765 -42.95 -22.95 -2.83
C PHE A 765 -42.41 -21.59 -3.32
N SER A 766 -41.76 -21.53 -4.48
CA SER A 766 -41.37 -20.28 -5.15
C SER A 766 -42.60 -19.48 -5.60
N PHE A 767 -43.71 -20.16 -5.93
CA PHE A 767 -45.02 -19.57 -6.20
C PHE A 767 -45.69 -19.01 -4.92
N LEU A 768 -45.52 -19.65 -3.76
CA LEU A 768 -45.91 -19.12 -2.43
C LEU A 768 -45.12 -17.86 -2.02
N PHE A 769 -43.82 -17.79 -2.33
CA PHE A 769 -42.99 -16.60 -2.07
C PHE A 769 -43.38 -15.41 -2.96
N PHE A 770 -43.68 -15.68 -4.24
CA PHE A 770 -44.23 -14.66 -5.14
C PHE A 770 -45.64 -14.23 -4.76
N SER A 771 -46.47 -15.09 -4.16
CA SER A 771 -47.79 -14.73 -3.63
C SER A 771 -47.71 -13.94 -2.30
N PHE A 772 -46.65 -14.12 -1.52
CA PHE A 772 -46.40 -13.36 -0.28
C PHE A 772 -45.92 -11.92 -0.55
N LEU A 773 -45.05 -11.70 -1.55
CA LEU A 773 -44.68 -10.34 -1.97
C LEU A 773 -45.83 -9.58 -2.65
N PHE A 774 -46.76 -10.32 -3.25
CA PHE A 774 -48.05 -9.79 -3.69
C PHE A 774 -48.90 -9.26 -2.51
N PHE A 775 -48.71 -9.77 -1.29
CA PHE A 775 -49.34 -9.25 -0.05
C PHE A 775 -48.53 -8.14 0.65
N SER A 776 -47.22 -8.04 0.45
CA SER A 776 -46.42 -6.89 0.95
C SER A 776 -46.74 -5.57 0.24
N PHE A 777 -47.42 -5.62 -0.91
CA PHE A 777 -47.99 -4.47 -1.60
C PHE A 777 -49.39 -4.05 -1.10
N GLN A 778 -49.93 -4.68 -0.06
CA GLN A 778 -51.13 -4.20 0.64
C GLN A 778 -50.83 -3.41 1.92
N ALA A 779 -49.58 -3.33 2.38
CA ALA A 779 -49.19 -2.58 3.60
C ALA A 779 -48.69 -1.15 3.34
N ASN A 780 -49.06 -0.54 2.22
CA ASN A 780 -49.23 0.91 2.11
C ASN A 780 -50.74 1.17 2.29
N ASP A 781 -51.24 0.99 3.51
CA ASP A 781 -52.60 1.38 3.88
C ASP A 781 -52.66 2.92 4.01
N PHE A 782 -52.91 3.59 2.88
CA PHE A 782 -53.87 4.69 2.64
C PHE A 782 -53.59 5.41 1.30
#